data_AF-A0AAN0XTI0-F1
#
_entry.id   AF-A0AAN0XTI0-F1
#
_cell.length_a   1.000
_cell.length_b   1.000
_cell.length_c   1.000
_cell.angle_alpha   90.00
_cell.angle_beta   90.00
_cell.angle_gamma   90.00
#
_symmetry.space_group_name_H-M   'P 1'
#
loop_
_entity.id
_entity.type
_entity.pdbx_description
1 polymer ?
#
loop_
_entity_poly.entity_id
_entity_poly.type
_entity_poly.pdbx_seq_one_letter_code
_entity_poly.pdbx_strand_id
1 'polypeptide(L)'
;MNLERSERIEIPVLPLRDVVVYPHMVIPLFVGREKSINCLQSAMDNDKQVLLVAQKEADTEEPTKDDLFQVGTVATILQLLKLPDGTVKVLVEGQQRAQIHSVREDDFFIADAEFLTTPVMDDKEEEVVVRSAINQFEGFIKLNKKIPPEVLTSLNGIDDAPRLADSIAAHMPLKLAEKQRVLEIIDVNERLEFLMGSMESEIDILQVEKRIRGRVKKQMEKSQREYYLNEQMKAIQKELGDMDDAPDEFEALKAKIEESKMPTDAREKTEQELQKLKMMSPMSAEATVVRSYIDWMVGVPWAKRSKVKKNLAKAEEVLNADHYGLERVKERILEYLAVQNRINKLKGPILCLVGPPGVGKTSLGQSIAAATGRKYTRMALGGVRDEAEIRGHRRTYIGSMPGKLIQKMSKVGVKNPLFLLDEIDKMSSDMRGDPSSALLEVLDPEQNNAFNDHYLEVDYDLSDVMFVATSNSMNIPGPLLDRMEVIRLSGYTEDEKLNIAKNHLLDKQIKRNGLKPQEIEVEDSAIVGIIRYYTREAGVRSLEREISKICRKAVKNILLDSALKKVVVNQDNLKEYLGVQRFDYGKADDSNRIGQVTGLAWTEVGGDLLTIETESMVGKGKLTQTGSLGDVMQESIQAAMTVVRSRAEKLGINPDFYEKRDIHVHVPEGATPKDGPSAGIAMCTALVSSLTGNPVRADVAMTGEITLRGEVLPIGGLKEKLLAAHRGGIKTVLIPKDNERDLEEIPENVKKDLVVKPVQWIDEVLTVALQNDPSGVSVEG
;
A
#
# COMPACT_ATOMS: atom_id res chain seq x y z
N MET A 1 15.88 0.77 -62.77
CA MET A 1 16.90 1.78 -62.42
C MET A 1 16.23 2.93 -61.69
N ASN A 2 16.22 2.89 -60.37
CA ASN A 2 16.32 4.06 -59.51
C ASN A 2 17.40 3.70 -58.51
N LEU A 3 18.53 4.40 -58.57
CA LEU A 3 19.63 4.23 -57.63
C LEU A 3 19.16 4.79 -56.28
N GLU A 4 18.85 3.91 -55.34
CA GLU A 4 18.54 4.27 -53.95
C GLU A 4 19.76 4.93 -53.33
N ARG A 5 19.71 6.26 -53.19
CA ARG A 5 20.65 7.00 -52.35
C ARG A 5 20.26 6.75 -50.90
N SER A 6 21.21 6.41 -50.03
CA SER A 6 21.01 6.44 -48.58
C SER A 6 20.83 7.90 -48.14
N GLU A 7 19.62 8.42 -48.30
CA GLU A 7 19.26 9.75 -47.83
C GLU A 7 19.01 9.69 -46.32
N ARG A 8 19.74 10.52 -45.58
CA ARG A 8 19.38 10.84 -44.20
C ARG A 8 18.20 11.80 -44.20
N ILE A 9 17.21 11.52 -43.38
CA ILE A 9 15.98 12.29 -43.26
C ILE A 9 15.74 12.69 -41.81
N GLU A 10 15.22 13.89 -41.60
CA GLU A 10 14.72 14.34 -40.30
C GLU A 10 13.21 14.09 -40.28
N ILE A 11 12.73 13.20 -39.40
CA ILE A 11 11.35 12.70 -39.43
C ILE A 11 10.73 12.62 -38.02
N PRO A 12 9.45 12.98 -37.84
CA PRO A 12 8.75 12.80 -36.57
C PRO A 12 8.68 11.32 -36.17
N VAL A 13 8.91 11.03 -34.89
CA VAL A 13 8.91 9.67 -34.33
C VAL A 13 7.66 9.43 -33.51
N LEU A 14 6.98 8.33 -33.79
CA LEU A 14 5.84 7.85 -33.01
C LEU A 14 6.21 6.57 -32.25
N PRO A 15 6.39 6.66 -30.92
CA PRO A 15 6.60 5.48 -30.08
C PRO A 15 5.36 4.58 -30.01
N LEU A 16 5.53 3.30 -30.32
CA LEU A 16 4.48 2.28 -30.29
C LEU A 16 4.62 1.37 -29.06
N ARG A 17 3.48 1.00 -28.44
CA ARG A 17 3.42 0.05 -27.32
C ARG A 17 3.08 -1.33 -27.87
N ASP A 18 3.87 -2.36 -27.53
CA ASP A 18 3.66 -3.78 -27.86
C ASP A 18 3.46 -4.12 -29.36
N VAL A 19 3.73 -3.18 -30.27
CA VAL A 19 3.52 -3.34 -31.71
C VAL A 19 4.76 -2.91 -32.48
N VAL A 20 5.19 -3.77 -33.40
CA VAL A 20 6.20 -3.48 -34.43
C VAL A 20 5.48 -3.48 -35.76
N VAL A 21 5.67 -2.43 -36.54
CA VAL A 21 5.08 -2.28 -37.89
C VAL A 21 6.15 -2.61 -38.91
N TYR A 22 5.86 -3.54 -39.82
CA TYR A 22 6.76 -3.93 -40.91
C TYR A 22 6.45 -3.15 -42.19
N PRO A 23 7.39 -3.10 -43.16
CA PRO A 23 7.10 -2.63 -44.51
C PRO A 23 5.86 -3.30 -45.14
N HIS A 24 5.07 -2.53 -45.88
CA HIS A 24 3.81 -2.92 -46.52
C HIS A 24 2.67 -3.32 -45.56
N MET A 25 2.89 -3.25 -44.25
CA MET A 25 1.85 -3.54 -43.25
C MET A 25 0.93 -2.34 -43.08
N VAL A 26 -0.38 -2.56 -43.24
CA VAL A 26 -1.42 -1.57 -42.96
C VAL A 26 -2.09 -1.90 -41.63
N ILE A 27 -1.99 -1.01 -40.64
CA ILE A 27 -2.54 -1.24 -39.30
C ILE A 27 -3.18 0.04 -38.72
N PRO A 28 -4.36 -0.05 -38.09
CA PRO A 28 -4.91 1.05 -37.32
C PRO A 28 -4.23 1.15 -35.95
N LEU A 29 -3.77 2.35 -35.59
CA LEU A 29 -3.17 2.68 -34.30
C LEU A 29 -4.08 3.66 -33.53
N PHE A 30 -4.14 3.49 -32.22
CA PHE A 30 -4.86 4.39 -31.31
C PHE A 30 -3.84 5.17 -30.48
N VAL A 31 -3.93 6.50 -30.55
CA VAL A 31 -2.96 7.42 -29.95
C VAL A 31 -3.67 8.37 -28.99
N GLY A 32 -3.29 8.33 -27.72
CA GLY A 32 -3.89 9.16 -26.66
C GLY A 32 -2.95 10.16 -26.00
N ARG A 33 -1.62 10.01 -26.13
CA ARG A 33 -0.63 10.90 -25.52
C ARG A 33 -0.54 12.23 -26.28
N GLU A 34 -0.53 13.36 -25.58
CA GLU A 34 -0.43 14.69 -26.20
C GLU A 34 0.78 14.83 -27.12
N LYS A 35 1.99 14.43 -26.66
CA LYS A 35 3.22 14.41 -27.49
C LYS A 35 3.05 13.61 -28.78
N SER A 36 2.38 12.46 -28.72
CA SER A 36 2.15 11.59 -29.88
C SER A 36 1.08 12.15 -30.82
N ILE A 37 0.07 12.85 -30.29
CA ILE A 37 -0.94 13.56 -31.10
C ILE A 37 -0.28 14.74 -31.82
N ASN A 38 0.60 15.48 -31.16
CA ASN A 38 1.38 16.58 -31.76
C ASN A 38 2.30 16.07 -32.86
N CYS A 39 2.99 14.93 -32.65
CA CYS A 39 3.77 14.24 -33.67
C CYS A 39 2.96 13.94 -34.94
N LEU A 40 1.76 13.35 -34.79
CA LEU A 40 0.90 13.03 -35.92
C LEU A 40 0.38 14.28 -36.67
N GLN A 41 0.11 15.37 -35.94
CA GLN A 41 -0.29 16.64 -36.57
C GLN A 41 0.87 17.24 -37.38
N SER A 42 2.07 17.29 -36.80
CA SER A 42 3.27 17.77 -37.49
C SER A 42 3.62 16.91 -38.72
N ALA A 43 3.49 15.60 -38.62
CA ALA A 43 3.71 14.67 -39.74
C ALA A 43 2.71 14.91 -40.89
N MET A 44 1.44 15.21 -40.58
CA MET A 44 0.44 15.51 -41.60
C MET A 44 0.74 16.80 -42.39
N ASP A 45 1.45 17.75 -41.78
CA ASP A 45 1.83 19.02 -42.40
C ASP A 45 3.12 18.94 -43.25
N ASN A 46 4.01 17.97 -42.96
CA ASN A 46 5.38 17.88 -43.51
C ASN A 46 5.64 16.58 -44.31
N ASP A 47 4.69 16.12 -45.13
CA ASP A 47 4.77 14.96 -46.08
C ASP A 47 4.03 13.67 -45.67
N LYS A 48 3.23 13.71 -44.60
CA LYS A 48 2.42 12.57 -44.09
C LYS A 48 3.25 11.33 -43.74
N GLN A 49 4.56 11.48 -43.57
CA GLN A 49 5.45 10.41 -43.16
C GLN A 49 5.75 10.50 -41.67
N VAL A 50 5.82 9.34 -41.02
CA VAL A 50 6.15 9.20 -39.60
C VAL A 50 7.03 7.98 -39.40
N LEU A 51 8.02 8.08 -38.52
CA LEU A 51 8.85 6.95 -38.14
C LEU A 51 8.23 6.21 -36.96
N LEU A 52 7.82 4.96 -37.18
CA LEU A 52 7.22 4.11 -36.17
C LEU A 52 8.29 3.30 -35.46
N VAL A 53 8.38 3.44 -34.13
CA VAL A 53 9.44 2.82 -33.34
C VAL A 53 8.83 2.14 -32.12
N ALA A 54 9.17 0.88 -31.87
CA ALA A 54 8.71 0.19 -30.68
C ALA A 54 9.44 0.71 -29.41
N GLN A 55 8.74 0.70 -28.28
CA GLN A 55 9.32 0.91 -26.95
C GLN A 55 9.92 -0.40 -26.42
N LYS A 56 11.01 -0.33 -25.66
CA LYS A 56 11.64 -1.48 -25.00
C LYS A 56 10.75 -2.05 -23.90
N GLU A 57 10.12 -1.17 -23.13
CA GLU A 57 9.15 -1.52 -22.08
C GLU A 57 7.79 -0.92 -22.42
N ALA A 58 6.76 -1.77 -22.52
CA ALA A 58 5.43 -1.34 -22.95
C ALA A 58 4.64 -0.56 -21.88
N ASP A 59 5.01 -0.75 -20.60
CA ASP A 59 4.32 -0.15 -19.44
C ASP A 59 4.78 1.29 -19.15
N THR A 60 5.86 1.77 -19.77
CA THR A 60 6.39 3.12 -19.55
C THR A 60 5.47 4.17 -20.16
N GLU A 61 4.82 4.99 -19.33
CA GLU A 61 3.82 5.97 -19.78
C GLU A 61 4.42 7.15 -20.55
N GLU A 62 5.62 7.62 -20.22
CA GLU A 62 6.35 8.66 -20.95
C GLU A 62 7.74 8.12 -21.36
N PRO A 63 7.89 7.55 -22.56
CA PRO A 63 9.16 6.98 -22.98
C PRO A 63 10.18 8.08 -23.22
N THR A 64 11.40 7.88 -22.74
CA THR A 64 12.56 8.72 -23.08
C THR A 64 13.26 8.19 -24.33
N LYS A 65 14.24 8.95 -24.86
CA LYS A 65 15.05 8.52 -26.01
C LYS A 65 15.74 7.16 -25.82
N ASP A 66 16.10 6.81 -24.58
CA ASP A 66 16.83 5.58 -24.26
C ASP A 66 15.90 4.35 -24.20
N ASP A 67 14.59 4.59 -24.13
CA ASP A 67 13.53 3.57 -24.08
C ASP A 67 13.05 3.11 -25.47
N LEU A 68 13.55 3.74 -26.54
CA LEU A 68 13.20 3.41 -27.93
C LEU A 68 14.20 2.43 -28.54
N PHE A 69 13.72 1.57 -29.44
CA PHE A 69 14.61 0.79 -30.29
C PHE A 69 15.26 1.66 -31.38
N GLN A 70 16.44 1.25 -31.85
CA GLN A 70 17.22 2.03 -32.83
C GLN A 70 16.75 1.84 -34.28
N VAL A 71 16.02 0.77 -34.57
CA VAL A 71 15.48 0.48 -35.90
C VAL A 71 13.96 0.54 -35.85
N GLY A 72 13.37 1.28 -36.78
CA GLY A 72 11.93 1.43 -36.95
C GLY A 72 11.54 1.38 -38.42
N THR A 73 10.26 1.64 -38.68
CA THR A 73 9.70 1.65 -40.04
C THR A 73 9.12 3.02 -40.34
N VAL A 74 9.60 3.65 -41.41
CA VAL A 74 8.99 4.85 -41.97
C VAL A 74 7.66 4.44 -42.56
N ALA A 75 6.59 5.10 -42.15
CA ALA A 75 5.23 4.80 -42.55
C ALA A 75 4.52 6.06 -43.06
N THR A 76 3.59 5.87 -43.99
CA THR A 76 2.71 6.94 -44.46
C THR A 76 1.38 6.89 -43.73
N ILE A 77 0.91 8.06 -43.30
CA ILE A 77 -0.39 8.24 -42.69
C ILE A 77 -1.45 8.26 -43.80
N LEU A 78 -2.27 7.21 -43.86
CA LEU A 78 -3.36 7.09 -44.83
C LEU A 78 -4.59 7.87 -44.38
N GLN A 79 -4.93 7.78 -43.10
CA GLN A 79 -6.13 8.40 -42.54
C GLN A 79 -5.96 8.75 -41.06
N LEU A 80 -6.49 9.91 -40.65
CA LEU A 80 -6.49 10.36 -39.25
C LEU A 80 -7.93 10.74 -38.84
N LEU A 81 -8.41 10.16 -37.75
CA LEU A 81 -9.74 10.39 -37.19
C LEU A 81 -9.63 10.74 -35.70
N LYS A 82 -10.13 11.91 -35.30
CA LYS A 82 -10.23 12.30 -33.88
C LYS A 82 -11.52 11.75 -33.28
N LEU A 83 -11.42 11.02 -32.17
CA LEU A 83 -12.55 10.44 -31.46
C LEU A 83 -13.09 11.41 -30.38
N PRO A 84 -14.36 11.29 -29.95
CA PRO A 84 -14.97 12.19 -28.97
C PRO A 84 -14.33 12.14 -27.57
N ASP A 85 -13.60 11.07 -27.26
CA ASP A 85 -12.89 10.84 -26.00
C ASP A 85 -11.52 11.55 -25.93
N GLY A 86 -11.13 12.29 -26.98
CA GLY A 86 -9.85 12.97 -27.09
C GLY A 86 -8.73 12.13 -27.71
N THR A 87 -8.94 10.85 -27.97
CA THR A 87 -7.95 9.99 -28.64
C THR A 87 -8.00 10.14 -30.16
N VAL A 88 -6.88 9.84 -30.82
CA VAL A 88 -6.75 9.88 -32.28
C VAL A 88 -6.56 8.47 -32.81
N LYS A 89 -7.43 8.04 -33.72
CA LYS A 89 -7.28 6.81 -34.48
C LYS A 89 -6.60 7.14 -35.81
N VAL A 90 -5.44 6.55 -36.06
CA VAL A 90 -4.65 6.74 -37.29
C VAL A 90 -4.50 5.41 -38.03
N LEU A 91 -4.65 5.42 -39.35
CA LEU A 91 -4.34 4.28 -40.22
C LEU A 91 -3.01 4.57 -40.91
N VAL A 92 -2.03 3.68 -40.71
CA VAL A 92 -0.67 3.84 -41.25
C VAL A 92 -0.30 2.66 -42.14
N GLU A 93 0.51 2.92 -43.16
CA GLU A 93 1.12 1.92 -44.03
C GLU A 93 2.65 2.01 -43.90
N GLY A 94 3.29 0.93 -43.45
CA GLY A 94 4.75 0.85 -43.42
C GLY A 94 5.35 0.90 -44.82
N GLN A 95 6.39 1.68 -45.04
CA GLN A 95 7.07 1.80 -46.34
C GLN A 95 8.44 1.12 -46.32
N GLN A 96 9.36 1.63 -45.50
CA GLN A 96 10.75 1.19 -45.51
C GLN A 96 11.35 1.24 -44.10
N ARG A 97 12.32 0.37 -43.85
CA ARG A 97 13.05 0.31 -42.58
C ARG A 97 14.05 1.47 -42.51
N ALA A 98 14.19 2.06 -41.33
CA ALA A 98 15.17 3.11 -41.09
C ALA A 98 15.85 2.94 -39.74
N GLN A 99 17.14 3.28 -39.69
CA GLN A 99 17.94 3.29 -38.48
C GLN A 99 18.08 4.72 -37.95
N ILE A 100 17.86 4.88 -36.65
CA ILE A 100 17.95 6.16 -35.95
C ILE A 100 19.40 6.41 -35.53
N HIS A 101 19.95 7.55 -35.93
CA HIS A 101 21.27 8.02 -35.50
C HIS A 101 21.20 8.93 -34.27
N SER A 102 20.20 9.81 -34.24
CA SER A 102 19.97 10.71 -33.11
C SER A 102 18.50 11.05 -32.97
N VAL A 103 18.06 11.27 -31.73
CA VAL A 103 16.70 11.72 -31.40
C VAL A 103 16.79 13.02 -30.63
N ARG A 104 16.03 14.03 -31.06
CA ARG A 104 15.79 15.27 -30.33
C ARG A 104 14.39 15.24 -29.75
N GLU A 105 14.25 15.78 -28.54
CA GLU A 105 12.98 15.86 -27.84
C GLU A 105 12.62 17.33 -27.63
N ASP A 106 11.58 17.78 -28.36
CA ASP A 106 10.94 19.08 -28.19
C ASP A 106 9.47 18.84 -27.77
N ASP A 107 8.48 19.37 -28.50
CA ASP A 107 7.05 19.09 -28.29
C ASP A 107 6.64 17.65 -28.67
N PHE A 108 7.49 16.99 -29.46
CA PHE A 108 7.43 15.58 -29.86
C PHE A 108 8.84 15.11 -30.26
N PHE A 109 9.01 13.81 -30.51
CA PHE A 109 10.29 13.25 -30.90
C PHE A 109 10.58 13.47 -32.40
N ILE A 110 11.79 13.93 -32.70
CA ILE A 110 12.29 14.08 -34.08
C ILE A 110 13.59 13.28 -34.18
N ALA A 111 13.68 12.38 -35.17
CA ALA A 111 14.88 11.58 -35.41
C ALA A 111 15.60 11.99 -36.69
N ASP A 112 16.93 11.99 -36.65
CA ASP A 112 17.79 11.86 -37.83
C ASP A 112 17.90 10.36 -38.13
N ALA A 113 17.25 9.93 -39.20
CA ALA A 113 17.12 8.53 -39.59
C ALA A 113 17.69 8.28 -40.99
N GLU A 114 18.29 7.11 -41.17
CA GLU A 114 18.85 6.64 -42.44
C GLU A 114 18.08 5.42 -42.93
N PHE A 115 17.61 5.44 -44.17
CA PHE A 115 16.95 4.29 -44.77
C PHE A 115 17.91 3.11 -44.89
N LEU A 116 17.46 1.94 -44.43
CA LEU A 116 18.21 0.70 -44.58
C LEU A 116 17.97 0.13 -45.98
N THR A 117 19.06 -0.16 -46.69
CA THR A 117 19.03 -0.82 -48.01
C THR A 117 19.06 -2.33 -47.83
N THR A 118 18.20 -3.01 -48.58
CA THR A 118 18.14 -4.48 -48.56
C THR A 118 19.15 -5.03 -49.57
N PRO A 119 20.08 -5.92 -49.18
CA PRO A 119 21.00 -6.56 -50.11
C PRO A 119 20.24 -7.45 -51.10
N VAL A 120 20.68 -7.44 -52.36
CA VAL A 120 20.10 -8.28 -53.43
C VAL A 120 20.57 -9.73 -53.25
N MET A 121 19.62 -10.66 -53.25
CA MET A 121 19.89 -12.10 -53.18
C MET A 121 20.23 -12.69 -54.55
N ASP A 122 20.86 -13.87 -54.59
CA ASP A 122 21.02 -14.65 -55.81
C ASP A 122 19.68 -15.29 -56.22
N ASP A 123 19.28 -15.09 -57.49
CA ASP A 123 17.96 -15.50 -58.01
C ASP A 123 17.63 -16.99 -57.75
N LYS A 124 18.63 -17.88 -57.70
CA LYS A 124 18.40 -19.32 -57.46
C LYS A 124 18.19 -19.67 -56.00
N GLU A 125 18.89 -18.99 -55.09
CA GLU A 125 18.71 -19.20 -53.65
C GLU A 125 17.36 -18.59 -53.21
N GLU A 126 16.97 -17.45 -53.80
CA GLU A 126 15.71 -16.78 -53.53
C GLU A 126 14.49 -17.67 -53.81
N GLU A 127 14.43 -18.30 -54.98
CA GLU A 127 13.31 -19.16 -55.37
C GLU A 127 13.12 -20.35 -54.39
N VAL A 128 14.23 -20.94 -53.91
CA VAL A 128 14.22 -22.08 -53.00
C VAL A 128 13.74 -21.68 -51.61
N VAL A 129 14.24 -20.56 -51.08
CA VAL A 129 13.90 -20.08 -49.74
C VAL A 129 12.46 -19.57 -49.69
N VAL A 130 12.02 -18.81 -50.70
CA VAL A 130 10.62 -18.36 -50.85
C VAL A 130 9.65 -19.54 -50.84
N ARG A 131 9.92 -20.56 -51.66
CA ARG A 131 9.08 -21.75 -51.75
C ARG A 131 9.03 -22.51 -50.42
N SER A 132 10.15 -22.59 -49.72
CA SER A 132 10.24 -23.26 -48.42
C SER A 132 9.46 -22.52 -47.33
N ALA A 133 9.59 -21.19 -47.29
CA ALA A 133 8.86 -20.33 -46.35
C ALA A 133 7.35 -20.39 -46.57
N ILE A 134 6.88 -20.34 -47.83
CA ILE A 134 5.44 -20.46 -48.17
C ILE A 134 4.90 -21.83 -47.73
N ASN A 135 5.60 -22.93 -48.05
CA ASN A 135 5.17 -24.27 -47.66
C ASN A 135 5.07 -24.43 -46.14
N GLN A 136 6.02 -23.87 -45.39
CA GLN A 136 6.01 -23.93 -43.94
C GLN A 136 4.90 -23.07 -43.34
N PHE A 137 4.67 -21.88 -43.89
CA PHE A 137 3.58 -21.01 -43.48
C PHE A 137 2.19 -21.62 -43.79
N GLU A 138 2.05 -22.34 -44.90
CA GLU A 138 0.85 -23.12 -45.21
C GLU A 138 0.60 -24.21 -44.15
N GLY A 139 1.66 -24.92 -43.72
CA GLY A 139 1.60 -25.88 -42.62
C GLY A 139 1.14 -25.23 -41.30
N PHE A 140 1.64 -24.03 -41.01
CA PHE A 140 1.28 -23.26 -39.84
C PHE A 140 -0.21 -22.83 -39.86
N ILE A 141 -0.71 -22.26 -40.95
CA ILE A 141 -2.12 -21.81 -41.06
C ILE A 141 -3.11 -22.98 -40.98
N LYS A 142 -2.78 -24.15 -41.57
CA LYS A 142 -3.63 -25.35 -41.47
C LYS A 142 -3.85 -25.80 -40.02
N LEU A 143 -2.89 -25.54 -39.13
CA LEU A 143 -2.98 -25.86 -37.70
C LEU A 143 -3.57 -24.71 -36.90
N ASN A 144 -3.29 -23.46 -37.27
CA ASN A 144 -3.73 -22.25 -36.58
C ASN A 144 -4.99 -21.62 -37.21
N LYS A 145 -6.17 -21.99 -36.69
CA LYS A 145 -7.47 -21.49 -37.18
C LYS A 145 -7.75 -19.99 -36.95
N LYS A 146 -6.85 -19.26 -36.27
CA LYS A 146 -7.04 -17.82 -36.01
C LYS A 146 -6.69 -16.95 -37.23
N ILE A 147 -5.88 -17.46 -38.14
CA ILE A 147 -5.49 -16.74 -39.36
C ILE A 147 -6.47 -17.11 -40.49
N PRO A 148 -7.14 -16.14 -41.12
CA PRO A 148 -8.01 -16.42 -42.25
C PRO A 148 -7.21 -17.08 -43.40
N PRO A 149 -7.76 -18.11 -44.06
CA PRO A 149 -7.09 -18.77 -45.19
C PRO A 149 -6.86 -17.85 -46.39
N GLU A 150 -7.59 -16.73 -46.46
CA GLU A 150 -7.40 -15.67 -47.47
C GLU A 150 -5.97 -15.09 -47.46
N VAL A 151 -5.30 -15.09 -46.29
CA VAL A 151 -3.90 -14.62 -46.15
C VAL A 151 -2.92 -15.48 -46.94
N LEU A 152 -3.17 -16.79 -47.11
CA LEU A 152 -2.34 -17.65 -47.97
C LEU A 152 -2.44 -17.25 -49.43
N THR A 153 -3.64 -16.84 -49.88
CA THR A 153 -3.85 -16.43 -51.26
C THR A 153 -3.11 -15.14 -51.57
N SER A 154 -3.03 -14.19 -50.62
CA SER A 154 -2.24 -12.97 -50.80
C SER A 154 -0.73 -13.20 -50.79
N LEU A 155 -0.22 -14.15 -49.99
CA LEU A 155 1.22 -14.44 -49.93
C LEU A 155 1.72 -15.23 -51.15
N ASN A 156 0.89 -16.10 -51.72
CA ASN A 156 1.24 -16.83 -52.96
C ASN A 156 1.41 -15.92 -54.19
N GLY A 157 0.96 -14.66 -54.12
CA GLY A 157 1.13 -13.67 -55.19
C GLY A 157 2.35 -12.76 -55.00
N ILE A 158 3.21 -13.02 -54.01
CA ILE A 158 4.41 -12.23 -53.71
C ILE A 158 5.64 -13.01 -54.19
N ASP A 159 6.25 -12.54 -55.28
CA ASP A 159 7.45 -13.15 -55.87
C ASP A 159 8.77 -12.62 -55.27
N ASP A 160 8.70 -11.57 -54.45
CA ASP A 160 9.85 -10.88 -53.85
C ASP A 160 10.11 -11.37 -52.41
N ALA A 161 11.30 -11.93 -52.15
CA ALA A 161 11.65 -12.48 -50.84
C ALA A 161 11.63 -11.47 -49.67
N PRO A 162 12.14 -10.22 -49.81
CA PRO A 162 12.01 -9.19 -48.79
C PRO A 162 10.56 -8.93 -48.37
N ARG A 163 9.68 -8.70 -49.35
CA ARG A 163 8.26 -8.43 -49.10
C ARG A 163 7.53 -9.62 -48.50
N LEU A 164 7.88 -10.83 -48.93
CA LEU A 164 7.33 -12.06 -48.37
C LEU A 164 7.69 -12.21 -46.89
N ALA A 165 8.95 -11.99 -46.52
CA ALA A 165 9.43 -12.08 -45.14
C ALA A 165 8.67 -11.11 -44.21
N ASP A 166 8.50 -9.86 -44.64
CA ASP A 166 7.79 -8.84 -43.87
C ASP A 166 6.30 -9.16 -43.73
N SER A 167 5.68 -9.70 -44.79
CA SER A 167 4.27 -10.11 -44.78
C SER A 167 4.03 -11.33 -43.88
N ILE A 168 4.93 -12.31 -43.88
CA ILE A 168 4.88 -13.46 -42.97
C ILE A 168 5.02 -12.97 -41.52
N ALA A 169 6.01 -12.13 -41.23
CA ALA A 169 6.29 -11.60 -39.90
C ALA A 169 5.08 -10.86 -39.29
N ALA A 170 4.32 -10.12 -40.10
CA ALA A 170 3.13 -9.40 -39.68
C ALA A 170 1.99 -10.31 -39.16
N HIS A 171 1.92 -11.55 -39.65
CA HIS A 171 0.89 -12.52 -39.28
C HIS A 171 1.33 -13.55 -38.23
N MET A 172 2.59 -13.52 -37.80
CA MET A 172 3.09 -14.43 -36.77
C MET A 172 2.88 -13.89 -35.35
N PRO A 173 2.47 -14.75 -34.39
CA PRO A 173 2.27 -14.36 -32.99
C PRO A 173 3.59 -14.33 -32.18
N LEU A 174 4.57 -13.54 -32.63
CA LEU A 174 5.87 -13.40 -31.97
C LEU A 174 5.84 -12.45 -30.76
N LYS A 175 6.77 -12.63 -29.82
CA LYS A 175 7.00 -11.67 -28.72
C LYS A 175 7.64 -10.38 -29.25
N LEU A 176 7.48 -9.27 -28.54
CA LEU A 176 8.01 -7.96 -28.95
C LEU A 176 9.50 -7.98 -29.31
N ALA A 177 10.34 -8.59 -28.46
CA ALA A 177 11.77 -8.71 -28.72
C ALA A 177 12.11 -9.51 -29.99
N GLU A 178 11.33 -10.56 -30.30
CA GLU A 178 11.52 -11.35 -31.53
C GLU A 178 11.01 -10.59 -32.75
N LYS A 179 9.89 -9.87 -32.64
CA LYS A 179 9.38 -9.00 -33.70
C LYS A 179 10.39 -7.90 -34.06
N GLN A 180 10.96 -7.26 -33.04
CA GLN A 180 11.98 -6.26 -33.24
C GLN A 180 13.23 -6.85 -33.89
N ARG A 181 13.66 -8.04 -33.46
CA ARG A 181 14.79 -8.75 -34.10
C ARG A 181 14.54 -9.01 -35.59
N VAL A 182 13.34 -9.40 -36.00
CA VAL A 182 13.00 -9.59 -37.43
C VAL A 182 13.11 -8.29 -38.22
N LEU A 183 12.75 -7.16 -37.61
CA LEU A 183 12.87 -5.83 -38.23
C LEU A 183 14.35 -5.41 -38.36
N GLU A 184 15.21 -5.82 -37.43
CA GLU A 184 16.64 -5.49 -37.38
C GLU A 184 17.50 -6.35 -38.32
N ILE A 185 17.08 -7.58 -38.66
CA ILE A 185 17.81 -8.43 -39.60
C ILE A 185 17.70 -7.86 -41.02
N ILE A 186 18.80 -7.29 -41.52
CA ILE A 186 18.89 -6.69 -42.87
C ILE A 186 18.97 -7.79 -43.94
N ASP A 187 19.74 -8.85 -43.70
CA ASP A 187 19.88 -9.97 -44.63
C ASP A 187 18.57 -10.76 -44.78
N VAL A 188 18.10 -10.92 -46.02
CA VAL A 188 16.78 -11.52 -46.29
C VAL A 188 16.78 -13.03 -46.04
N ASN A 189 17.89 -13.72 -46.31
CA ASN A 189 18.04 -15.15 -46.06
C ASN A 189 18.00 -15.43 -44.56
N GLU A 190 18.83 -14.72 -43.77
CA GLU A 190 18.84 -14.86 -42.31
C GLU A 190 17.46 -14.57 -41.70
N ARG A 191 16.74 -13.59 -42.26
CA ARG A 191 15.39 -13.23 -41.81
C ARG A 191 14.38 -14.33 -42.09
N LEU A 192 14.40 -14.90 -43.29
CA LEU A 192 13.51 -16.00 -43.66
C LEU A 192 13.83 -17.27 -42.87
N GLU A 193 15.11 -17.60 -42.65
CA GLU A 193 15.52 -18.72 -41.80
C GLU A 193 15.03 -18.54 -40.35
N PHE A 194 15.16 -17.33 -39.79
CA PHE A 194 14.65 -17.03 -38.45
C PHE A 194 13.13 -17.20 -38.36
N LEU A 195 12.39 -16.71 -39.35
CA LEU A 195 10.94 -16.87 -39.42
C LEU A 195 10.56 -18.35 -39.57
N MET A 196 11.27 -19.12 -40.39
CA MET A 196 11.08 -20.55 -40.57
C MET A 196 11.31 -21.35 -39.28
N GLY A 197 12.39 -21.09 -38.54
CA GLY A 197 12.61 -21.73 -37.25
C GLY A 197 11.55 -21.37 -36.20
N SER A 198 11.07 -20.13 -36.24
CA SER A 198 9.96 -19.68 -35.38
C SER A 198 8.64 -20.38 -35.73
N MET A 199 8.33 -20.51 -37.02
CA MET A 199 7.17 -21.26 -37.51
C MET A 199 7.24 -22.74 -37.11
N GLU A 200 8.40 -23.38 -37.21
CA GLU A 200 8.58 -24.78 -36.81
C GLU A 200 8.26 -24.99 -35.32
N SER A 201 8.83 -24.14 -34.47
CA SER A 201 8.61 -24.19 -33.03
C SER A 201 7.12 -24.03 -32.67
N GLU A 202 6.42 -23.11 -33.34
CA GLU A 202 4.98 -22.91 -33.15
C GLU A 202 4.14 -24.06 -33.72
N ILE A 203 4.51 -24.62 -34.87
CA ILE A 203 3.86 -25.81 -35.43
C ILE A 203 3.96 -26.97 -34.44
N ASP A 204 5.11 -27.20 -33.82
CA ASP A 204 5.31 -28.26 -32.82
C ASP A 204 4.41 -28.09 -31.61
N ILE A 205 4.32 -26.86 -31.09
CA ILE A 205 3.41 -26.53 -29.98
C ILE A 205 1.96 -26.82 -30.38
N LEU A 206 1.52 -26.35 -31.55
CA LEU A 206 0.16 -26.57 -32.05
C LEU A 206 -0.13 -28.06 -32.30
N GLN A 207 0.85 -28.83 -32.75
CA GLN A 207 0.72 -30.27 -32.93
C GLN A 207 0.62 -31.01 -31.59
N VAL A 208 1.41 -30.62 -30.59
CA VAL A 208 1.30 -31.16 -29.23
C VAL A 208 -0.06 -30.80 -28.65
N GLU A 209 -0.54 -29.57 -28.81
CA GLU A 209 -1.86 -29.15 -28.37
C GLU A 209 -2.97 -29.97 -29.06
N LYS A 210 -2.87 -30.17 -30.39
CA LYS A 210 -3.80 -31.01 -31.14
C LYS A 210 -3.75 -32.47 -30.69
N ARG A 211 -2.56 -33.00 -30.36
CA ARG A 211 -2.37 -34.36 -29.83
C ARG A 211 -2.97 -34.49 -28.42
N ILE A 212 -2.82 -33.48 -27.58
CA ILE A 212 -3.45 -33.39 -26.25
C ILE A 212 -4.97 -33.32 -26.42
N ARG A 213 -5.51 -32.39 -27.23
CA ARG A 213 -6.95 -32.33 -27.54
C ARG A 213 -7.47 -33.64 -28.12
N GLY A 214 -6.69 -34.32 -28.96
CA GLY A 214 -7.03 -35.63 -29.52
C GLY A 214 -7.03 -36.75 -28.47
N ARG A 215 -6.07 -36.76 -27.54
CA ARG A 215 -6.06 -37.68 -26.38
C ARG A 215 -7.24 -37.40 -25.46
N VAL A 216 -7.50 -36.13 -25.14
CA VAL A 216 -8.66 -35.70 -24.35
C VAL A 216 -9.95 -36.11 -25.05
N LYS A 217 -10.08 -35.90 -26.36
CA LYS A 217 -11.27 -36.33 -27.13
C LYS A 217 -11.43 -37.85 -27.14
N LYS A 218 -10.36 -38.62 -27.37
CA LYS A 218 -10.40 -40.10 -27.28
C LYS A 218 -10.71 -40.59 -25.87
N GLN A 219 -10.20 -39.90 -24.85
CA GLN A 219 -10.48 -40.20 -23.44
C GLN A 219 -11.92 -39.82 -23.08
N MET A 220 -12.47 -38.75 -23.67
CA MET A 220 -13.88 -38.38 -23.55
C MET A 220 -14.79 -39.36 -24.29
N GLU A 221 -14.42 -39.83 -25.49
CA GLU A 221 -15.17 -40.87 -26.22
C GLU A 221 -15.09 -42.21 -25.48
N LYS A 222 -13.94 -42.57 -24.92
CA LYS A 222 -13.79 -43.74 -24.04
C LYS A 222 -14.60 -43.57 -22.76
N SER A 223 -14.61 -42.39 -22.15
CA SER A 223 -15.40 -42.06 -20.97
C SER A 223 -16.90 -42.01 -21.27
N GLN A 224 -17.32 -41.58 -22.46
CA GLN A 224 -18.71 -41.68 -22.94
C GLN A 224 -19.11 -43.13 -23.20
N ARG A 225 -18.20 -43.95 -23.74
CA ARG A 225 -18.43 -45.38 -23.95
C ARG A 225 -18.47 -46.14 -22.62
N GLU A 226 -17.58 -45.82 -21.69
CA GLU A 226 -17.60 -46.32 -20.31
C GLU A 226 -18.82 -45.78 -19.54
N TYR A 227 -19.26 -44.55 -19.78
CA TYR A 227 -20.49 -43.99 -19.23
C TYR A 227 -21.71 -44.73 -19.78
N TYR A 228 -21.77 -45.01 -21.08
CA TYR A 228 -22.85 -45.77 -21.71
C TYR A 228 -22.86 -47.23 -21.25
N LEU A 229 -21.68 -47.84 -21.12
CA LEU A 229 -21.52 -49.20 -20.56
C LEU A 229 -21.84 -49.23 -19.07
N ASN A 230 -21.51 -48.19 -18.30
CA ASN A 230 -21.84 -48.07 -16.88
C ASN A 230 -23.31 -47.72 -16.66
N GLU A 231 -23.96 -47.00 -17.57
CA GLU A 231 -25.41 -46.81 -17.60
C GLU A 231 -26.12 -48.11 -17.95
N GLN A 232 -25.60 -48.88 -18.92
CA GLN A 232 -26.08 -50.23 -19.20
C GLN A 232 -25.85 -51.17 -18.01
N MET A 233 -24.68 -51.15 -17.39
CA MET A 233 -24.38 -51.93 -16.18
C MET A 233 -25.23 -51.47 -15.00
N LYS A 234 -25.52 -50.17 -14.85
CA LYS A 234 -26.44 -49.65 -13.83
C LYS A 234 -27.87 -50.08 -14.11
N ALA A 235 -28.31 -50.11 -15.38
CA ALA A 235 -29.62 -50.65 -15.76
C ALA A 235 -29.71 -52.15 -15.47
N ILE A 236 -28.64 -52.90 -15.76
CA ILE A 236 -28.50 -54.33 -15.45
C ILE A 236 -28.44 -54.56 -13.93
N GLN A 237 -27.66 -53.80 -13.17
CA GLN A 237 -27.56 -53.85 -11.70
C GLN A 237 -28.87 -53.45 -11.02
N LYS A 238 -29.62 -52.52 -11.62
CA LYS A 238 -30.97 -52.12 -11.16
C LYS A 238 -32.02 -53.19 -11.43
N GLU A 239 -31.84 -54.04 -12.44
CA GLU A 239 -32.65 -55.26 -12.63
C GLU A 239 -32.17 -56.46 -11.78
N LEU A 240 -30.87 -56.53 -11.45
CA LEU A 240 -30.27 -57.64 -10.69
C LEU A 240 -30.32 -57.48 -9.16
N GLY A 241 -30.70 -56.31 -8.64
CA GLY A 241 -31.12 -56.18 -7.24
C GLY A 241 -30.04 -56.34 -6.18
N ASP A 242 -28.76 -56.12 -6.49
CA ASP A 242 -27.68 -56.12 -5.48
C ASP A 242 -27.25 -54.68 -5.15
N MET A 243 -27.65 -54.22 -3.96
CA MET A 243 -27.01 -53.11 -3.25
C MET A 243 -26.04 -53.71 -2.24
N ASP A 244 -24.74 -53.52 -2.43
CA ASP A 244 -23.73 -53.90 -1.45
C ASP A 244 -23.30 -52.70 -0.59
N ASP A 245 -23.18 -52.99 0.71
CA ASP A 245 -23.00 -52.11 1.86
C ASP A 245 -21.67 -51.33 1.88
N ALA A 246 -21.75 -50.01 1.66
CA ALA A 246 -20.85 -49.03 2.25
C ALA A 246 -21.68 -47.80 2.68
N PRO A 247 -21.48 -47.21 3.88
CA PRO A 247 -22.20 -46.00 4.25
C PRO A 247 -21.82 -44.89 3.27
N ASP A 248 -22.81 -44.50 2.47
CA ASP A 248 -22.66 -43.64 1.31
C ASP A 248 -22.12 -42.27 1.78
N GLU A 249 -20.97 -41.82 1.25
CA GLU A 249 -20.38 -40.51 1.57
C GLU A 249 -21.42 -39.37 1.40
N PHE A 250 -22.35 -39.57 0.48
CA PHE A 250 -23.46 -38.68 0.23
C PHE A 250 -24.52 -38.64 1.34
N GLU A 251 -24.75 -39.73 2.07
CA GLU A 251 -25.62 -39.71 3.25
C GLU A 251 -24.99 -38.90 4.38
N ALA A 252 -23.68 -39.05 4.59
CA ALA A 252 -22.95 -38.25 5.57
C ALA A 252 -23.00 -36.75 5.23
N LEU A 253 -22.85 -36.37 3.96
CA LEU A 253 -23.02 -34.98 3.52
C LEU A 253 -24.45 -34.49 3.71
N LYS A 254 -25.46 -35.31 3.38
CA LYS A 254 -26.86 -34.96 3.56
C LYS A 254 -27.20 -34.71 5.03
N ALA A 255 -26.71 -35.56 5.93
CA ALA A 255 -26.88 -35.37 7.38
C ALA A 255 -26.23 -34.05 7.86
N LYS A 256 -25.04 -33.72 7.37
CA LYS A 256 -24.37 -32.44 7.70
C LYS A 256 -25.13 -31.22 7.19
N ILE A 257 -25.72 -31.28 5.99
CA ILE A 257 -26.56 -30.21 5.44
C ILE A 257 -27.77 -29.98 6.35
N GLU A 258 -28.44 -31.05 6.80
CA GLU A 258 -29.58 -30.93 7.73
C GLU A 258 -29.16 -30.39 9.11
N GLU A 259 -28.03 -30.85 9.65
CA GLU A 259 -27.51 -30.41 10.96
C GLU A 259 -27.12 -28.92 10.96
N SER A 260 -26.62 -28.41 9.84
CA SER A 260 -26.14 -27.03 9.70
C SER A 260 -27.25 -25.97 9.83
N LYS A 261 -28.53 -26.36 9.65
CA LYS A 261 -29.72 -25.50 9.73
C LYS A 261 -29.61 -24.26 8.83
N MET A 262 -29.27 -24.48 7.56
CA MET A 262 -29.24 -23.45 6.53
C MET A 262 -30.63 -22.81 6.33
N PRO A 263 -30.68 -21.51 5.96
CA PRO A 263 -31.88 -20.90 5.38
C PRO A 263 -32.37 -21.67 4.15
N THR A 264 -33.64 -21.48 3.78
CA THR A 264 -34.28 -22.15 2.64
C THR A 264 -33.44 -22.07 1.37
N ASP A 265 -33.00 -20.87 1.02
CA ASP A 265 -32.33 -20.59 -0.26
C ASP A 265 -30.95 -21.26 -0.32
N ALA A 266 -30.19 -21.18 0.78
CA ALA A 266 -28.89 -21.85 0.93
C ALA A 266 -29.03 -23.37 0.96
N ARG A 267 -30.08 -23.90 1.60
CA ARG A 267 -30.36 -25.33 1.66
C ARG A 267 -30.71 -25.89 0.28
N GLU A 268 -31.65 -25.27 -0.42
CA GLU A 268 -32.07 -25.69 -1.76
C GLU A 268 -30.89 -25.70 -2.73
N LYS A 269 -30.07 -24.65 -2.73
CA LYS A 269 -28.88 -24.58 -3.58
C LYS A 269 -27.87 -25.67 -3.24
N THR A 270 -27.60 -25.91 -1.95
CA THR A 270 -26.66 -26.96 -1.52
C THR A 270 -27.18 -28.37 -1.85
N GLU A 271 -28.49 -28.61 -1.72
CA GLU A 271 -29.13 -29.88 -2.10
C GLU A 271 -29.07 -30.11 -3.62
N GLN A 272 -29.29 -29.07 -4.44
CA GLN A 272 -29.12 -29.16 -5.90
C GLN A 272 -27.67 -29.49 -6.28
N GLU A 273 -26.69 -28.84 -5.64
CA GLU A 273 -25.27 -29.12 -5.88
C GLU A 273 -24.87 -30.52 -5.39
N LEU A 274 -25.46 -31.03 -4.31
CA LEU A 274 -25.29 -32.42 -3.87
C LEU A 274 -25.86 -33.42 -4.89
N GLN A 275 -27.03 -33.14 -5.47
CA GLN A 275 -27.59 -33.98 -6.54
C GLN A 275 -26.70 -33.99 -7.78
N LYS A 276 -26.14 -32.83 -8.18
CA LYS A 276 -25.15 -32.75 -9.27
C LYS A 276 -23.92 -33.59 -8.95
N LEU A 277 -23.39 -33.49 -7.72
CA LEU A 277 -22.23 -34.27 -7.30
C LEU A 277 -22.47 -35.79 -7.39
N LYS A 278 -23.68 -36.27 -7.04
CA LYS A 278 -24.06 -37.70 -7.17
C LYS A 278 -24.06 -38.21 -8.61
N MET A 279 -24.34 -37.34 -9.59
CA MET A 279 -24.35 -37.70 -11.01
C MET A 279 -22.96 -37.60 -11.65
N MET A 280 -22.01 -36.91 -11.01
CA MET A 280 -20.66 -36.70 -11.51
C MET A 280 -19.73 -37.86 -11.14
N SER A 281 -18.73 -38.11 -11.99
CA SER A 281 -17.64 -39.02 -11.64
C SER A 281 -16.73 -38.40 -10.57
N PRO A 282 -16.36 -39.13 -9.49
CA PRO A 282 -15.45 -38.64 -8.45
C PRO A 282 -14.08 -38.19 -8.96
N MET A 283 -13.67 -38.61 -10.17
CA MET A 283 -12.39 -38.23 -10.79
C MET A 283 -12.47 -36.92 -11.60
N SER A 284 -13.65 -36.29 -11.72
CA SER A 284 -13.81 -35.04 -12.48
C SER A 284 -13.30 -33.82 -11.69
N ALA A 285 -12.62 -32.91 -12.37
CA ALA A 285 -12.22 -31.60 -11.83
C ALA A 285 -13.43 -30.78 -11.34
N GLU A 286 -14.58 -30.90 -12.01
CA GLU A 286 -15.83 -30.24 -11.61
C GLU A 286 -16.39 -30.82 -10.32
N ALA A 287 -16.25 -32.14 -10.10
CA ALA A 287 -16.69 -32.79 -8.86
C ALA A 287 -15.90 -32.26 -7.66
N THR A 288 -14.59 -31.99 -7.82
CA THR A 288 -13.77 -31.36 -6.77
C THR A 288 -14.25 -29.95 -6.42
N VAL A 289 -14.64 -29.16 -7.43
CA VAL A 289 -15.16 -27.79 -7.21
C VAL A 289 -16.50 -27.81 -6.50
N VAL A 290 -17.43 -28.67 -6.95
CA VAL A 290 -18.76 -28.82 -6.34
C VAL A 290 -18.63 -29.38 -4.92
N ARG A 291 -17.74 -30.35 -4.70
CA ARG A 291 -17.48 -30.89 -3.36
C ARG A 291 -16.92 -29.81 -2.43
N SER A 292 -15.92 -29.05 -2.89
CA SER A 292 -15.35 -27.94 -2.12
C SER A 292 -16.43 -26.90 -1.77
N TYR A 293 -17.33 -26.61 -2.71
CA TYR A 293 -18.47 -25.72 -2.47
C TYR A 293 -19.40 -26.25 -1.36
N ILE A 294 -19.78 -27.53 -1.41
CA ILE A 294 -20.61 -28.16 -0.37
C ILE A 294 -19.88 -28.13 0.99
N ASP A 295 -18.58 -28.41 1.01
CA ASP A 295 -17.79 -28.37 2.25
C ASP A 295 -17.74 -26.95 2.83
N TRP A 296 -17.63 -25.91 1.99
CA TRP A 296 -17.74 -24.51 2.43
C TRP A 296 -19.13 -24.17 2.96
N MET A 297 -20.18 -24.54 2.24
CA MET A 297 -21.57 -24.30 2.66
C MET A 297 -21.86 -24.95 4.02
N VAL A 298 -21.41 -26.19 4.24
CA VAL A 298 -21.56 -26.90 5.51
C VAL A 298 -20.68 -26.29 6.62
N GLY A 299 -19.48 -25.83 6.29
CA GLY A 299 -18.53 -25.26 7.25
C GLY A 299 -18.92 -23.87 7.76
N VAL A 300 -19.64 -23.08 6.96
CA VAL A 300 -20.10 -21.74 7.33
C VAL A 300 -21.19 -21.83 8.42
N PRO A 301 -21.11 -21.02 9.50
CA PRO A 301 -22.08 -21.07 10.59
C PRO A 301 -23.38 -20.33 10.23
N TRP A 302 -24.46 -21.07 10.01
CA TRP A 302 -25.79 -20.50 9.70
C TRP A 302 -26.63 -20.21 10.96
N ALA A 303 -26.67 -21.15 11.91
CA ALA A 303 -27.48 -21.03 13.13
C ALA A 303 -26.66 -20.97 14.43
N LYS A 304 -25.46 -21.56 14.45
CA LYS A 304 -24.65 -21.70 15.67
C LYS A 304 -24.14 -20.34 16.16
N ARG A 305 -24.42 -19.97 17.41
CA ARG A 305 -24.04 -18.69 18.02
C ARG A 305 -23.31 -18.89 19.35
N SER A 306 -22.41 -17.96 19.68
CA SER A 306 -21.80 -17.85 21.01
C SER A 306 -22.76 -17.18 21.98
N LYS A 307 -22.72 -17.58 23.26
CA LYS A 307 -23.55 -16.99 24.31
C LYS A 307 -23.00 -15.61 24.69
N VAL A 308 -23.69 -14.55 24.25
CA VAL A 308 -23.31 -13.16 24.54
C VAL A 308 -23.54 -12.84 26.02
N LYS A 309 -22.53 -12.25 26.66
CA LYS A 309 -22.60 -11.73 28.04
C LYS A 309 -23.12 -10.30 28.01
N LYS A 310 -24.10 -9.97 28.86
CA LYS A 310 -24.71 -8.64 28.95
C LYS A 310 -24.33 -7.86 30.23
N ASN A 311 -23.37 -8.35 31.01
CA ASN A 311 -22.99 -7.72 32.28
C ASN A 311 -21.86 -6.69 32.03
N LEU A 312 -22.19 -5.40 32.14
CA LEU A 312 -21.24 -4.30 31.95
C LEU A 312 -20.17 -4.24 33.03
N ALA A 313 -20.51 -4.47 34.31
CA ALA A 313 -19.53 -4.48 35.40
C ALA A 313 -18.43 -5.53 35.17
N LYS A 314 -18.82 -6.72 34.71
CA LYS A 314 -17.83 -7.75 34.31
C LYS A 314 -17.03 -7.36 33.07
N ALA A 315 -17.61 -6.60 32.14
CA ALA A 315 -16.87 -6.12 30.98
C ALA A 315 -15.80 -5.10 31.40
N GLU A 316 -16.14 -4.20 32.32
CA GLU A 316 -15.21 -3.24 32.92
C GLU A 316 -14.07 -3.94 33.67
N GLU A 317 -14.37 -4.93 34.51
CA GLU A 317 -13.36 -5.75 35.19
C GLU A 317 -12.38 -6.39 34.22
N VAL A 318 -12.88 -6.98 33.12
CA VAL A 318 -12.03 -7.62 32.09
C VAL A 318 -11.16 -6.60 31.37
N LEU A 319 -11.73 -5.45 30.98
CA LEU A 319 -10.97 -4.38 30.31
C LEU A 319 -9.87 -3.81 31.22
N ASN A 320 -10.16 -3.66 32.51
CA ASN A 320 -9.20 -3.16 33.51
C ASN A 320 -8.12 -4.19 33.87
N ALA A 321 -8.46 -5.48 33.85
CA ALA A 321 -7.49 -6.55 34.10
C ALA A 321 -6.49 -6.73 32.95
N ASP A 322 -6.92 -6.54 31.70
CA ASP A 322 -6.10 -6.78 30.52
C ASP A 322 -5.25 -5.55 30.10
N HIS A 323 -5.69 -4.34 30.47
CA HIS A 323 -5.06 -3.09 30.04
C HIS A 323 -4.91 -2.11 31.20
N TYR A 324 -3.69 -1.60 31.39
CA TYR A 324 -3.41 -0.52 32.32
C TYR A 324 -3.69 0.86 31.69
N GLY A 325 -4.30 1.77 32.47
CA GLY A 325 -4.67 3.11 32.01
C GLY A 325 -5.79 3.10 30.96
N LEU A 326 -5.73 4.02 30.00
CA LEU A 326 -6.72 4.15 28.91
C LEU A 326 -8.17 4.37 29.38
N GLU A 327 -8.38 5.03 30.52
CA GLU A 327 -9.71 5.19 31.15
C GLU A 327 -10.76 5.73 30.19
N ARG A 328 -10.45 6.82 29.46
CA ARG A 328 -11.37 7.41 28.46
C ARG A 328 -11.74 6.43 27.34
N VAL A 329 -10.80 5.62 26.88
CA VAL A 329 -11.01 4.64 25.81
C VAL A 329 -11.89 3.50 26.32
N LYS A 330 -11.63 3.02 27.54
CA LYS A 330 -12.44 1.97 28.17
C LYS A 330 -13.85 2.46 28.45
N GLU A 331 -14.02 3.66 28.98
CA GLU A 331 -15.32 4.31 29.20
C GLU A 331 -16.12 4.37 27.89
N ARG A 332 -15.50 4.83 26.79
CA ARG A 332 -16.16 4.87 25.48
C ARG A 332 -16.58 3.49 24.96
N ILE A 333 -15.73 2.48 25.17
CA ILE A 333 -16.09 1.10 24.84
C ILE A 333 -17.26 0.61 25.71
N LEU A 334 -17.30 0.94 27.00
CA LEU A 334 -18.41 0.61 27.89
C LEU A 334 -19.72 1.31 27.47
N GLU A 335 -19.67 2.57 27.07
CA GLU A 335 -20.81 3.30 26.50
C GLU A 335 -21.35 2.58 25.26
N TYR A 336 -20.46 2.19 24.34
CA TYR A 336 -20.82 1.44 23.15
C TYR A 336 -21.49 0.09 23.48
N LEU A 337 -20.90 -0.67 24.41
CA LEU A 337 -21.45 -1.94 24.87
C LEU A 337 -22.79 -1.76 25.62
N ALA A 338 -22.99 -0.64 26.32
CA ALA A 338 -24.24 -0.33 27.00
C ALA A 338 -25.39 -0.11 26.01
N VAL A 339 -25.13 0.61 24.92
CA VAL A 339 -26.10 0.78 23.82
C VAL A 339 -26.40 -0.58 23.16
N GLN A 340 -25.36 -1.39 22.92
CA GLN A 340 -25.52 -2.72 22.35
C GLN A 340 -26.38 -3.65 23.24
N ASN A 341 -26.29 -3.55 24.56
CA ASN A 341 -27.12 -4.36 25.46
C ASN A 341 -28.61 -4.03 25.37
N ARG A 342 -28.98 -2.81 24.96
CA ARG A 342 -30.37 -2.37 24.80
C ARG A 342 -30.96 -2.74 23.45
N ILE A 343 -30.16 -2.77 22.38
CA ILE A 343 -30.64 -2.96 21.00
C ILE A 343 -30.26 -4.36 20.49
N ASN A 344 -31.24 -5.13 20.02
CA ASN A 344 -30.99 -6.50 19.51
C ASN A 344 -30.35 -6.56 18.11
N LYS A 345 -30.30 -5.44 17.36
CA LYS A 345 -29.66 -5.33 16.03
C LYS A 345 -28.71 -4.13 16.01
N LEU A 346 -27.46 -4.36 15.61
CA LEU A 346 -26.45 -3.31 15.43
C LEU A 346 -26.81 -2.47 14.20
N LYS A 347 -27.45 -1.32 14.42
CA LYS A 347 -27.61 -0.25 13.41
C LYS A 347 -26.69 0.95 13.67
N GLY A 348 -25.75 0.80 14.59
CA GLY A 348 -24.84 1.88 15.01
C GLY A 348 -23.52 1.84 14.23
N PRO A 349 -22.73 2.92 14.31
CA PRO A 349 -21.40 2.97 13.73
C PRO A 349 -20.50 1.86 14.31
N ILE A 350 -19.52 1.43 13.54
CA ILE A 350 -18.53 0.44 13.99
C ILE A 350 -17.41 1.13 14.76
N LEU A 351 -16.84 0.48 15.78
CA LEU A 351 -15.73 1.05 16.54
C LEU A 351 -14.45 1.06 15.70
N CYS A 352 -13.80 2.21 15.56
CA CYS A 352 -12.49 2.36 14.93
C CYS A 352 -11.45 2.84 15.95
N LEU A 353 -10.50 1.98 16.29
CA LEU A 353 -9.40 2.30 17.21
C LEU A 353 -8.22 2.89 16.42
N VAL A 354 -7.95 4.17 16.59
CA VAL A 354 -6.89 4.89 15.86
C VAL A 354 -5.78 5.30 16.82
N GLY A 355 -4.52 5.09 16.45
CA GLY A 355 -3.39 5.57 17.26
C GLY A 355 -2.05 5.01 16.78
N PRO A 356 -0.92 5.37 17.40
CA PRO A 356 0.39 4.90 16.95
C PRO A 356 0.55 3.37 17.11
N PRO A 357 1.54 2.75 16.46
CA PRO A 357 1.80 1.32 16.61
C PRO A 357 2.22 0.98 18.04
N GLY A 358 1.73 -0.15 18.56
CA GLY A 358 2.12 -0.65 19.89
C GLY A 358 1.34 -0.10 21.07
N VAL A 359 0.23 0.61 20.85
CA VAL A 359 -0.69 1.12 21.91
C VAL A 359 -1.81 0.13 22.30
N GLY A 360 -1.66 -1.15 21.99
CA GLY A 360 -2.62 -2.17 22.44
C GLY A 360 -3.96 -2.24 21.68
N LYS A 361 -4.09 -1.63 20.49
CA LYS A 361 -5.33 -1.68 19.68
C LYS A 361 -5.86 -3.11 19.45
N THR A 362 -4.97 -4.01 19.01
CA THR A 362 -5.32 -5.42 18.76
C THR A 362 -5.68 -6.17 20.04
N SER A 363 -4.98 -5.90 21.15
CA SER A 363 -5.28 -6.54 22.43
C SER A 363 -6.60 -6.02 23.03
N LEU A 364 -6.96 -4.75 22.80
CA LEU A 364 -8.28 -4.24 23.17
C LEU A 364 -9.39 -4.99 22.43
N GLY A 365 -9.24 -5.25 21.13
CA GLY A 365 -10.19 -6.08 20.37
C GLY A 365 -10.38 -7.48 20.96
N GLN A 366 -9.31 -8.09 21.48
CA GLN A 366 -9.38 -9.38 22.18
C GLN A 366 -10.12 -9.28 23.51
N SER A 367 -9.85 -8.25 24.31
CA SER A 367 -10.53 -8.00 25.59
C SER A 367 -12.02 -7.72 25.39
N ILE A 368 -12.40 -6.97 24.34
CA ILE A 368 -13.81 -6.75 23.97
C ILE A 368 -14.50 -8.09 23.63
N ALA A 369 -13.82 -8.96 22.88
CA ALA A 369 -14.37 -10.28 22.55
C ALA A 369 -14.56 -11.14 23.81
N ALA A 370 -13.58 -11.16 24.72
CA ALA A 370 -13.65 -11.89 25.98
C ALA A 370 -14.75 -11.35 26.93
N ALA A 371 -14.88 -10.02 27.00
CA ALA A 371 -15.90 -9.31 27.79
C ALA A 371 -17.31 -9.61 27.28
N THR A 372 -17.52 -9.57 25.97
CA THR A 372 -18.82 -9.87 25.33
C THR A 372 -19.12 -11.37 25.22
N GLY A 373 -18.14 -12.23 25.46
CA GLY A 373 -18.28 -13.70 25.32
C GLY A 373 -18.37 -14.15 23.85
N ARG A 374 -17.89 -13.34 22.91
CA ARG A 374 -17.82 -13.66 21.48
C ARG A 374 -16.49 -14.32 21.15
N LYS A 375 -16.47 -15.20 20.14
CA LYS A 375 -15.20 -15.71 19.60
C LYS A 375 -14.48 -14.58 18.87
N TYR A 376 -13.17 -14.48 19.10
CA TYR A 376 -12.31 -13.49 18.46
C TYR A 376 -11.75 -14.00 17.14
N THR A 377 -11.79 -13.16 16.10
CA THR A 377 -11.07 -13.40 14.85
C THR A 377 -10.51 -12.11 14.30
N ARG A 378 -9.40 -12.23 13.56
CA ARG A 378 -8.68 -11.10 12.99
C ARG A 378 -8.49 -11.26 11.49
N MET A 379 -8.72 -10.19 10.77
CA MET A 379 -8.46 -10.03 9.35
C MET A 379 -7.58 -8.80 9.14
N ALA A 380 -6.38 -8.99 8.59
CA ALA A 380 -5.51 -7.88 8.22
C ALA A 380 -5.94 -7.37 6.85
N LEU A 381 -6.18 -6.05 6.77
CA LEU A 381 -6.53 -5.31 5.56
C LEU A 381 -5.31 -4.61 4.93
N GLY A 382 -4.20 -4.54 5.66
CA GLY A 382 -2.96 -3.99 5.14
C GLY A 382 -2.48 -4.74 3.89
N GLY A 383 -2.34 -4.01 2.78
CA GLY A 383 -1.91 -4.55 1.50
C GLY A 383 -3.01 -5.25 0.69
N VAL A 384 -4.27 -5.20 1.13
CA VAL A 384 -5.41 -5.64 0.30
C VAL A 384 -5.60 -4.65 -0.84
N ARG A 385 -5.59 -5.16 -2.07
CA ARG A 385 -5.72 -4.36 -3.30
C ARG A 385 -6.89 -4.75 -4.19
N ASP A 386 -7.44 -5.94 -3.98
CA ASP A 386 -8.48 -6.52 -4.84
C ASP A 386 -9.73 -6.81 -4.01
N GLU A 387 -10.88 -6.46 -4.58
CA GLU A 387 -12.21 -6.75 -4.06
C GLU A 387 -12.44 -8.26 -3.89
N ALA A 388 -11.82 -9.08 -4.74
CA ALA A 388 -11.91 -10.54 -4.67
C ALA A 388 -11.36 -11.11 -3.36
N GLU A 389 -10.49 -10.38 -2.63
CA GLU A 389 -10.05 -10.82 -1.31
C GLU A 389 -11.17 -10.75 -0.26
N ILE A 390 -12.16 -9.89 -0.46
CA ILE A 390 -13.31 -9.72 0.43
C ILE A 390 -14.51 -10.54 -0.06
N ARG A 391 -14.88 -10.44 -1.34
CA ARG A 391 -16.05 -11.12 -1.95
C ARG A 391 -15.74 -12.49 -2.58
N GLY A 392 -14.47 -12.90 -2.65
CA GLY A 392 -14.08 -14.17 -3.27
C GLY A 392 -14.10 -14.14 -4.80
N HIS A 393 -13.72 -15.28 -5.39
CA HIS A 393 -13.74 -15.49 -6.84
C HIS A 393 -15.02 -16.20 -7.28
N ARG A 394 -15.46 -15.93 -8.51
CA ARG A 394 -16.52 -16.72 -9.14
C ARG A 394 -16.11 -18.20 -9.24
N ARG A 395 -17.08 -19.10 -9.11
CA ARG A 395 -16.90 -20.56 -9.12
C ARG A 395 -16.67 -21.11 -10.54
N THR A 396 -15.58 -20.73 -11.18
CA THR A 396 -15.25 -21.12 -12.57
C THR A 396 -14.05 -22.05 -12.70
N TYR A 397 -13.13 -22.09 -11.72
CA TYR A 397 -11.91 -22.90 -11.79
C TYR A 397 -11.60 -23.60 -10.46
N ILE A 398 -10.75 -24.64 -10.51
CA ILE A 398 -10.36 -25.47 -9.35
C ILE A 398 -9.72 -24.64 -8.22
N GLY A 399 -9.13 -23.49 -8.54
CA GLY A 399 -8.53 -22.56 -7.58
C GLY A 399 -9.45 -21.46 -7.05
N SER A 400 -10.74 -21.44 -7.45
CA SER A 400 -11.69 -20.44 -6.95
C SER A 400 -11.91 -20.65 -5.45
N MET A 401 -11.75 -19.58 -4.69
CA MET A 401 -11.90 -19.57 -3.23
C MET A 401 -12.91 -18.50 -2.81
N PRO A 402 -13.66 -18.74 -1.71
CA PRO A 402 -14.49 -17.70 -1.11
C PRO A 402 -13.62 -16.61 -0.50
N GLY A 403 -14.21 -15.44 -0.27
CA GLY A 403 -13.51 -14.29 0.31
C GLY A 403 -12.95 -14.58 1.70
N LYS A 404 -11.94 -13.80 2.12
CA LYS A 404 -11.30 -13.94 3.45
C LYS A 404 -12.32 -13.87 4.59
N LEU A 405 -13.40 -13.10 4.41
CA LEU A 405 -14.47 -12.98 5.38
C LEU A 405 -15.17 -14.33 5.63
N ILE A 406 -15.64 -14.99 4.57
CA ILE A 406 -16.30 -16.29 4.65
C ILE A 406 -15.34 -17.38 5.15
N GLN A 407 -14.09 -17.38 4.67
CA GLN A 407 -13.06 -18.30 5.16
C GLN A 407 -12.86 -18.19 6.68
N LYS A 408 -12.88 -16.97 7.21
CA LYS A 408 -12.74 -16.71 8.65
C LYS A 408 -14.01 -17.08 9.41
N MET A 409 -15.21 -16.83 8.86
CA MET A 409 -16.47 -17.28 9.44
C MET A 409 -16.52 -18.81 9.60
N SER A 410 -16.13 -19.54 8.56
CA SER A 410 -16.03 -21.01 8.60
C SER A 410 -15.04 -21.50 9.66
N LYS A 411 -13.84 -20.91 9.73
CA LYS A 411 -12.84 -21.25 10.76
C LYS A 411 -13.30 -20.98 12.20
N VAL A 412 -14.08 -19.92 12.41
CA VAL A 412 -14.56 -19.53 13.74
C VAL A 412 -15.78 -20.36 14.18
N GLY A 413 -16.62 -20.75 13.22
CA GLY A 413 -17.71 -21.71 13.40
C GLY A 413 -18.85 -21.18 14.29
N VAL A 414 -19.03 -19.86 14.37
CA VAL A 414 -20.21 -19.20 14.98
C VAL A 414 -20.63 -18.00 14.15
N LYS A 415 -21.93 -17.67 14.14
CA LYS A 415 -22.53 -16.57 13.37
C LYS A 415 -22.28 -15.17 13.95
N ASN A 416 -22.02 -15.06 15.25
CA ASN A 416 -21.86 -13.78 15.96
C ASN A 416 -20.45 -13.53 16.54
N PRO A 417 -19.34 -13.77 15.81
CA PRO A 417 -18.00 -13.49 16.29
C PRO A 417 -17.73 -11.99 16.38
N LEU A 418 -16.60 -11.64 17.01
CA LEU A 418 -15.99 -10.32 16.89
C LEU A 418 -14.92 -10.38 15.80
N PHE A 419 -15.10 -9.61 14.73
CA PHE A 419 -14.13 -9.41 13.66
C PHE A 419 -13.31 -8.15 13.92
N LEU A 420 -12.00 -8.33 14.12
CA LEU A 420 -11.06 -7.23 14.11
C LEU A 420 -10.51 -7.03 12.69
N LEU A 421 -10.84 -5.89 12.09
CA LEU A 421 -10.32 -5.39 10.81
C LEU A 421 -9.05 -4.58 11.09
N ASP A 422 -7.88 -5.19 10.90
CA ASP A 422 -6.58 -4.63 11.30
C ASP A 422 -5.95 -3.84 10.14
N GLU A 423 -5.42 -2.64 10.40
CA GLU A 423 -4.73 -1.77 9.42
C GLU A 423 -5.60 -1.31 8.24
N ILE A 424 -6.77 -0.73 8.54
CA ILE A 424 -7.70 -0.24 7.51
C ILE A 424 -7.15 0.97 6.71
N ASP A 425 -6.20 1.72 7.29
CA ASP A 425 -5.50 2.83 6.63
C ASP A 425 -4.50 2.40 5.57
N LYS A 426 -4.16 1.11 5.51
CA LYS A 426 -3.17 0.55 4.55
C LYS A 426 -3.81 -0.20 3.39
N MET A 427 -5.09 0.04 3.14
CA MET A 427 -5.75 -0.44 1.93
C MET A 427 -5.39 0.46 0.76
N SER A 428 -5.12 -0.13 -0.40
CA SER A 428 -4.83 0.61 -1.61
C SER A 428 -5.84 0.24 -2.69
N SER A 429 -6.31 1.23 -3.44
CA SER A 429 -7.13 1.01 -4.63
C SER A 429 -6.22 0.82 -5.86
N ASP A 430 -6.34 -0.31 -6.55
CA ASP A 430 -5.73 -0.53 -7.87
C ASP A 430 -6.80 -0.41 -8.96
N MET A 431 -6.40 -0.36 -10.25
CA MET A 431 -7.31 -0.29 -11.41
C MET A 431 -8.35 -1.43 -11.51
N ARG A 432 -8.20 -2.51 -10.74
CA ARG A 432 -9.07 -3.71 -10.80
C ARG A 432 -10.29 -3.66 -9.89
N GLY A 433 -10.44 -2.64 -9.05
CA GLY A 433 -11.59 -2.46 -8.18
C GLY A 433 -11.20 -1.78 -6.87
N ASP A 434 -12.19 -1.24 -6.17
CA ASP A 434 -11.98 -0.60 -4.87
C ASP A 434 -12.39 -1.56 -3.74
N PRO A 435 -11.45 -2.14 -2.96
CA PRO A 435 -11.78 -3.00 -1.83
C PRO A 435 -12.58 -2.27 -0.74
N SER A 436 -12.54 -0.94 -0.70
CA SER A 436 -13.33 -0.14 0.23
C SER A 436 -14.84 -0.31 -0.03
N SER A 437 -15.24 -0.47 -1.30
CA SER A 437 -16.63 -0.68 -1.70
C SER A 437 -17.20 -2.01 -1.19
N ALA A 438 -16.42 -3.09 -1.24
CA ALA A 438 -16.82 -4.37 -0.68
C ALA A 438 -16.89 -4.34 0.85
N LEU A 439 -16.00 -3.59 1.52
CA LEU A 439 -16.11 -3.38 2.95
C LEU A 439 -17.33 -2.56 3.33
N LEU A 440 -17.75 -1.59 2.52
CA LEU A 440 -18.97 -0.83 2.79
C LEU A 440 -20.19 -1.74 2.85
N GLU A 441 -20.34 -2.68 1.91
CA GLU A 441 -21.43 -3.66 1.94
C GLU A 441 -21.41 -4.53 3.20
N VAL A 442 -20.21 -4.94 3.64
CA VAL A 442 -20.02 -5.76 4.86
C VAL A 442 -20.33 -4.97 6.13
N LEU A 443 -19.98 -3.68 6.15
CA LEU A 443 -20.08 -2.83 7.34
C LEU A 443 -21.41 -2.09 7.45
N ASP A 444 -22.12 -1.90 6.34
CA ASP A 444 -23.42 -1.21 6.31
C ASP A 444 -24.51 -2.09 6.96
N PRO A 445 -25.15 -1.66 8.05
CA PRO A 445 -26.25 -2.38 8.68
C PRO A 445 -27.47 -2.65 7.78
N GLU A 446 -27.61 -1.92 6.68
CA GLU A 446 -28.71 -2.11 5.72
C GLU A 446 -28.40 -3.14 4.63
N GLN A 447 -27.12 -3.45 4.39
CA GLN A 447 -26.68 -4.37 3.34
C GLN A 447 -26.09 -5.67 3.90
N ASN A 448 -25.50 -5.63 5.10
CA ASN A 448 -24.77 -6.76 5.66
C ASN A 448 -25.63 -8.00 5.99
N ASN A 449 -26.95 -7.87 6.02
CA ASN A 449 -27.89 -8.98 6.17
C ASN A 449 -28.00 -9.83 4.90
N ALA A 450 -27.62 -9.28 3.74
CA ALA A 450 -27.69 -9.91 2.44
C ALA A 450 -26.34 -9.80 1.69
N PHE A 451 -25.22 -9.99 2.41
CA PHE A 451 -23.89 -9.92 1.80
C PHE A 451 -23.71 -11.03 0.78
N ASN A 452 -23.34 -10.66 -0.45
CA ASN A 452 -23.18 -11.60 -1.55
C ASN A 452 -21.69 -11.87 -1.86
N ASP A 453 -21.23 -13.08 -1.55
CA ASP A 453 -19.90 -13.56 -1.94
C ASP A 453 -19.97 -14.25 -3.31
N HIS A 454 -19.06 -13.88 -4.21
CA HIS A 454 -19.02 -14.37 -5.60
C HIS A 454 -18.83 -15.89 -5.70
N TYR A 455 -18.24 -16.53 -4.68
CA TYR A 455 -18.07 -17.97 -4.63
C TYR A 455 -19.31 -18.67 -4.08
N LEU A 456 -19.92 -18.14 -3.01
CA LEU A 456 -21.12 -18.71 -2.39
C LEU A 456 -22.35 -18.54 -3.29
N GLU A 457 -22.47 -17.41 -3.98
CA GLU A 457 -23.62 -17.03 -4.80
C GLU A 457 -24.96 -17.16 -4.04
N VAL A 458 -24.94 -16.99 -2.72
CA VAL A 458 -26.09 -16.91 -1.82
C VAL A 458 -25.83 -15.82 -0.81
N ASP A 459 -26.90 -15.17 -0.38
CA ASP A 459 -26.81 -14.09 0.58
C ASP A 459 -26.49 -14.63 1.98
N TYR A 460 -25.46 -14.08 2.60
CA TYR A 460 -25.02 -14.46 3.94
C TYR A 460 -25.25 -13.32 4.93
N ASP A 461 -25.97 -13.63 6.01
CA ASP A 461 -26.35 -12.64 7.02
C ASP A 461 -25.22 -12.41 8.04
N LEU A 462 -24.55 -11.26 7.91
CA LEU A 462 -23.48 -10.77 8.79
C LEU A 462 -23.99 -9.78 9.86
N SER A 463 -25.30 -9.54 9.96
CA SER A 463 -25.85 -8.51 10.88
C SER A 463 -25.58 -8.79 12.37
N ASP A 464 -25.32 -10.04 12.74
CA ASP A 464 -24.96 -10.43 14.12
C ASP A 464 -23.46 -10.31 14.42
N VAL A 465 -22.61 -10.12 13.39
CA VAL A 465 -21.16 -9.99 13.53
C VAL A 465 -20.83 -8.63 14.13
N MET A 466 -19.93 -8.62 15.11
CA MET A 466 -19.44 -7.36 15.68
C MET A 466 -18.13 -6.99 15.01
N PHE A 467 -18.11 -5.90 14.25
CA PHE A 467 -16.92 -5.39 13.60
C PHE A 467 -16.23 -4.33 14.46
N VAL A 468 -14.91 -4.44 14.57
CA VAL A 468 -14.03 -3.44 15.18
C VAL A 468 -12.87 -3.21 14.21
N ALA A 469 -12.60 -1.96 13.85
CA ALA A 469 -11.49 -1.58 12.99
C ALA A 469 -10.30 -1.05 13.80
N THR A 470 -9.09 -1.22 13.28
CA THR A 470 -7.90 -0.53 13.78
C THR A 470 -7.23 0.24 12.66
N SER A 471 -6.65 1.38 13.02
CA SER A 471 -5.87 2.22 12.12
C SER A 471 -4.64 2.80 12.84
N ASN A 472 -3.60 3.14 12.08
CA ASN A 472 -2.47 3.90 12.62
C ASN A 472 -2.63 5.41 12.41
N SER A 473 -3.31 5.81 11.33
CA SER A 473 -3.54 7.20 10.96
C SER A 473 -5.04 7.49 10.73
N MET A 474 -5.37 8.76 10.50
CA MET A 474 -6.73 9.18 10.10
C MET A 474 -6.94 9.09 8.59
N ASN A 475 -5.98 8.54 7.83
CA ASN A 475 -6.04 8.40 6.38
C ASN A 475 -6.92 7.19 5.99
N ILE A 476 -8.18 7.23 6.40
CA ILE A 476 -9.20 6.22 6.10
C ILE A 476 -10.09 6.78 4.98
N PRO A 477 -10.51 5.97 3.99
CA PRO A 477 -11.45 6.41 2.96
C PRO A 477 -12.71 7.05 3.57
N GLY A 478 -13.07 8.25 3.11
CA GLY A 478 -14.20 9.03 3.64
C GLY A 478 -15.51 8.25 3.82
N PRO A 479 -15.96 7.46 2.82
CA PRO A 479 -17.18 6.65 2.94
C PRO A 479 -17.17 5.66 4.11
N LEU A 480 -16.00 5.09 4.42
CA LEU A 480 -15.84 4.17 5.55
C LEU A 480 -15.81 4.92 6.89
N LEU A 481 -15.15 6.09 6.91
CA LEU A 481 -15.05 6.93 8.10
C LEU A 481 -16.43 7.38 8.60
N ASP A 482 -17.36 7.70 7.69
CA ASP A 482 -18.75 8.08 8.02
C ASP A 482 -19.56 6.97 8.69
N ARG A 483 -19.10 5.71 8.61
CA ARG A 483 -19.72 4.54 9.26
C ARG A 483 -18.99 4.12 10.52
N MET A 484 -17.96 4.88 10.94
CA MET A 484 -17.10 4.56 12.07
C MET A 484 -17.25 5.56 13.21
N GLU A 485 -17.22 5.04 14.43
CA GLU A 485 -16.97 5.82 15.63
C GLU A 485 -15.48 5.75 15.96
N VAL A 486 -14.78 6.87 15.76
CA VAL A 486 -13.33 6.93 15.94
C VAL A 486 -12.99 7.14 17.41
N ILE A 487 -12.21 6.22 17.97
CA ILE A 487 -11.63 6.33 19.30
C ILE A 487 -10.12 6.47 19.14
N ARG A 488 -9.58 7.63 19.54
CA ARG A 488 -8.14 7.93 19.44
C ARG A 488 -7.39 7.45 20.69
N LEU A 489 -6.41 6.59 20.48
CA LEU A 489 -5.47 6.12 21.48
C LEU A 489 -4.19 6.94 21.37
N SER A 490 -3.84 7.64 22.45
CA SER A 490 -2.56 8.32 22.57
C SER A 490 -1.44 7.34 22.95
N GLY A 491 -0.19 7.81 22.86
CA GLY A 491 0.94 7.12 23.47
C GLY A 491 0.85 7.05 25.00
N TYR A 492 1.75 6.29 25.59
CA TYR A 492 1.85 6.09 27.04
C TYR A 492 2.95 6.97 27.66
N THR A 493 2.70 7.42 28.89
CA THR A 493 3.70 8.04 29.78
C THR A 493 4.73 7.03 30.29
N GLU A 494 5.83 7.48 30.88
CA GLU A 494 6.85 6.58 31.47
C GLU A 494 6.26 5.66 32.54
N ASP A 495 5.46 6.23 33.46
CA ASP A 495 4.82 5.48 34.52
C ASP A 495 3.81 4.46 33.98
N GLU A 496 3.03 4.83 32.97
CA GLU A 496 2.12 3.88 32.30
C GLU A 496 2.91 2.76 31.63
N LYS A 497 4.01 3.06 30.91
CA LYS A 497 4.84 2.03 30.28
C LYS A 497 5.48 1.10 31.29
N LEU A 498 5.95 1.62 32.43
CA LEU A 498 6.50 0.83 33.53
C LEU A 498 5.44 -0.14 34.07
N ASN A 499 4.24 0.35 34.37
CA ASN A 499 3.14 -0.48 34.87
C ASN A 499 2.67 -1.52 33.83
N ILE A 500 2.58 -1.15 32.56
CA ILE A 500 2.26 -2.08 31.47
C ILE A 500 3.32 -3.17 31.35
N ALA A 501 4.61 -2.81 31.47
CA ALA A 501 5.70 -3.75 31.40
C ALA A 501 5.66 -4.76 32.54
N LYS A 502 5.44 -4.29 33.78
CA LYS A 502 5.36 -5.13 34.99
C LYS A 502 4.15 -6.06 34.96
N ASN A 503 2.97 -5.53 34.67
CA ASN A 503 1.71 -6.27 34.83
C ASN A 503 1.43 -7.21 33.64
N HIS A 504 1.94 -6.90 32.45
CA HIS A 504 1.57 -7.65 31.24
C HIS A 504 2.78 -8.15 30.44
N LEU A 505 3.72 -7.27 30.06
CA LEU A 505 4.77 -7.64 29.10
C LEU A 505 5.77 -8.64 29.68
N LEU A 506 6.16 -8.47 30.95
CA LEU A 506 7.16 -9.31 31.59
C LEU A 506 6.66 -10.75 31.74
N ASP A 507 5.47 -10.95 32.34
CA ASP A 507 4.86 -12.28 32.49
C ASP A 507 4.64 -12.96 31.13
N LYS A 508 4.15 -12.20 30.15
CA LYS A 508 3.98 -12.70 28.77
C LYS A 508 5.29 -13.16 28.15
N GLN A 509 6.38 -12.40 28.29
CA GLN A 509 7.67 -12.76 27.73
C GLN A 509 8.35 -13.90 28.50
N ILE A 510 8.21 -13.97 29.82
CA ILE A 510 8.69 -15.09 30.65
C ILE A 510 8.07 -16.40 30.15
N LYS A 511 6.74 -16.46 30.06
CA LYS A 511 6.01 -17.64 29.55
C LYS A 511 6.41 -18.01 28.12
N ARG A 512 6.51 -17.02 27.23
CA ARG A 512 6.83 -17.23 25.81
C ARG A 512 8.25 -17.76 25.58
N ASN A 513 9.21 -17.38 26.43
CA ASN A 513 10.59 -17.86 26.35
C ASN A 513 10.84 -19.11 27.21
N GLY A 514 9.81 -19.67 27.84
CA GLY A 514 9.91 -20.90 28.63
C GLY A 514 10.64 -20.75 29.96
N LEU A 515 10.79 -19.52 30.47
CA LEU A 515 11.37 -19.26 31.79
C LEU A 515 10.34 -19.52 32.88
N LYS A 516 10.80 -20.01 34.03
CA LYS A 516 9.98 -20.05 35.25
C LYS A 516 9.98 -18.66 35.91
N PRO A 517 8.91 -18.27 36.62
CA PRO A 517 8.84 -16.97 37.30
C PRO A 517 9.97 -16.71 38.33
N GLN A 518 10.62 -17.77 38.83
CA GLN A 518 11.69 -17.68 39.81
C GLN A 518 13.09 -17.57 39.19
N GLU A 519 13.22 -17.85 37.88
CA GLU A 519 14.50 -17.90 37.16
C GLU A 519 14.98 -16.50 36.71
N ILE A 520 14.08 -15.53 36.62
CA ILE A 520 14.40 -14.15 36.23
C ILE A 520 13.64 -13.13 37.08
N GLU A 521 14.34 -12.09 37.49
CA GLU A 521 13.77 -10.91 38.13
C GLU A 521 14.29 -9.66 37.41
N VAL A 522 13.38 -8.81 36.94
CA VAL A 522 13.71 -7.55 36.28
C VAL A 522 13.20 -6.44 37.18
N GLU A 523 14.13 -5.65 37.72
CA GLU A 523 13.79 -4.54 38.61
C GLU A 523 13.16 -3.37 37.85
N ASP A 524 12.40 -2.54 38.57
CA ASP A 524 11.80 -1.32 38.02
C ASP A 524 12.86 -0.38 37.45
N SER A 525 14.04 -0.32 38.10
CA SER A 525 15.21 0.45 37.64
C SER A 525 15.66 0.05 36.22
N ALA A 526 15.69 -1.26 35.93
CA ALA A 526 16.01 -1.78 34.61
C ALA A 526 14.95 -1.39 33.59
N ILE A 527 13.66 -1.54 33.93
CA ILE A 527 12.56 -1.22 33.00
C ILE A 527 12.58 0.28 32.64
N VAL A 528 12.76 1.16 33.61
CA VAL A 528 12.92 2.60 33.38
C VAL A 528 14.15 2.88 32.52
N GLY A 529 15.27 2.21 32.77
CA GLY A 529 16.46 2.28 31.94
C GLY A 529 16.21 1.88 30.47
N ILE A 530 15.43 0.82 30.23
CA ILE A 530 15.04 0.40 28.88
C ILE A 530 14.21 1.48 28.20
N ILE A 531 13.20 2.01 28.90
CA ILE A 531 12.29 3.04 28.38
C ILE A 531 13.08 4.27 27.95
N ARG A 532 14.03 4.73 28.78
CA ARG A 532 14.78 5.98 28.55
C ARG A 532 15.90 5.86 27.52
N TYR A 533 16.70 4.79 27.57
CA TYR A 533 17.96 4.71 26.82
C TYR A 533 17.94 3.73 25.63
N TYR A 534 16.93 2.86 25.53
CA TYR A 534 16.88 1.80 24.52
C TYR A 534 15.62 1.83 23.65
N THR A 535 14.63 2.67 23.97
CA THR A 535 13.40 2.83 23.18
C THR A 535 13.08 4.30 22.91
N ARG A 536 12.59 4.61 21.71
CA ARG A 536 12.04 5.93 21.34
C ARG A 536 10.77 5.70 20.52
N GLU A 537 9.63 5.57 21.20
CA GLU A 537 8.32 5.30 20.59
C GLU A 537 7.18 5.76 21.51
N ALA A 538 5.98 5.97 20.96
CA ALA A 538 4.76 6.24 21.76
C ALA A 538 4.18 4.98 22.44
N GLY A 539 4.25 3.82 21.77
CA GLY A 539 3.74 2.54 22.27
C GLY A 539 4.73 1.76 23.14
N VAL A 540 4.50 0.45 23.26
CA VAL A 540 5.37 -0.48 24.02
C VAL A 540 5.92 -1.64 23.17
N ARG A 541 5.91 -1.52 21.84
CA ARG A 541 6.34 -2.59 20.93
C ARG A 541 7.84 -2.86 21.01
N SER A 542 8.66 -1.80 21.00
CA SER A 542 10.10 -1.88 21.17
C SER A 542 10.45 -2.26 22.60
N LEU A 543 9.70 -1.77 23.59
CA LEU A 543 9.84 -2.19 24.99
C LEU A 543 9.66 -3.71 25.15
N GLU A 544 8.58 -4.29 24.57
CA GLU A 544 8.36 -5.73 24.55
C GLU A 544 9.52 -6.49 23.87
N ARG A 545 10.08 -5.94 22.77
CA ARG A 545 11.24 -6.55 22.07
C ARG A 545 12.50 -6.57 22.93
N GLU A 546 12.80 -5.49 23.64
CA GLU A 546 13.98 -5.44 24.51
C GLU A 546 13.81 -6.35 25.74
N ILE A 547 12.62 -6.39 26.37
CA ILE A 547 12.31 -7.37 27.44
C ILE A 547 12.49 -8.80 26.92
N SER A 548 12.00 -9.09 25.71
CA SER A 548 12.18 -10.40 25.07
C SER A 548 13.65 -10.77 24.86
N LYS A 549 14.51 -9.81 24.51
CA LYS A 549 15.96 -10.02 24.38
C LYS A 549 16.60 -10.34 25.72
N ILE A 550 16.21 -9.64 26.79
CA ILE A 550 16.69 -9.90 28.15
C ILE A 550 16.31 -11.32 28.56
N CYS A 551 15.04 -11.73 28.39
CA CYS A 551 14.59 -13.09 28.68
C CYS A 551 15.40 -14.14 27.91
N ARG A 552 15.61 -13.96 26.60
CA ARG A 552 16.42 -14.90 25.80
C ARG A 552 17.87 -15.01 26.28
N LYS A 553 18.49 -13.89 26.65
CA LYS A 553 19.85 -13.88 27.21
C LYS A 553 19.91 -14.53 28.59
N ALA A 554 18.91 -14.30 29.44
CA ALA A 554 18.81 -14.97 30.73
C ALA A 554 18.71 -16.51 30.55
N VAL A 555 17.86 -16.99 29.64
CA VAL A 555 17.78 -18.43 29.29
C VAL A 555 19.15 -18.96 28.86
N LYS A 556 19.83 -18.25 27.94
CA LYS A 556 21.16 -18.65 27.47
C LYS A 556 22.16 -18.75 28.64
N ASN A 557 22.17 -17.78 29.54
CA ASN A 557 23.12 -17.74 30.66
C ASN A 557 22.85 -18.88 31.66
N ILE A 558 21.57 -19.14 31.99
CA ILE A 558 21.17 -20.25 32.89
C ILE A 558 21.53 -21.62 32.29
N LEU A 559 21.40 -21.78 30.97
CA LEU A 559 21.75 -23.04 30.30
C LEU A 559 23.26 -23.25 30.15
N LEU A 560 24.04 -22.17 30.01
CA LEU A 560 25.51 -22.27 29.91
C LEU A 560 26.17 -22.43 31.28
N ASP A 561 25.62 -21.79 32.31
CA ASP A 561 26.13 -21.87 33.67
C ASP A 561 25.13 -22.56 34.60
N SER A 562 25.35 -23.85 34.82
CA SER A 562 24.51 -24.69 35.70
C SER A 562 24.48 -24.24 37.17
N ALA A 563 25.40 -23.39 37.62
CA ALA A 563 25.38 -22.83 38.97
C ALA A 563 24.40 -21.65 39.11
N LEU A 564 24.03 -21.02 37.98
CA LEU A 564 23.27 -19.78 37.95
C LEU A 564 21.76 -20.08 37.92
N LYS A 565 21.15 -20.09 39.10
CA LYS A 565 19.73 -20.47 39.28
C LYS A 565 18.73 -19.32 39.08
N LYS A 566 19.19 -18.08 39.19
CA LYS A 566 18.35 -16.88 39.07
C LYS A 566 19.15 -15.74 38.47
N VAL A 567 18.57 -15.06 37.49
CA VAL A 567 19.13 -13.86 36.85
C VAL A 567 18.38 -12.64 37.35
N VAL A 568 19.09 -11.70 37.98
CA VAL A 568 18.55 -10.40 38.38
C VAL A 568 19.06 -9.32 37.44
N VAL A 569 18.16 -8.55 36.84
CA VAL A 569 18.48 -7.49 35.89
C VAL A 569 18.08 -6.15 36.50
N ASN A 570 19.07 -5.27 36.65
CA ASN A 570 18.95 -3.91 37.16
C ASN A 570 19.52 -2.91 36.14
N GLN A 571 19.49 -1.62 36.45
CA GLN A 571 19.96 -0.59 35.52
C GLN A 571 21.46 -0.70 35.19
N ASP A 572 22.30 -1.09 36.15
CA ASP A 572 23.76 -1.13 36.00
C ASP A 572 24.21 -2.28 35.08
N ASN A 573 23.62 -3.46 35.24
CA ASN A 573 23.94 -4.63 34.42
C ASN A 573 23.17 -4.69 33.09
N LEU A 574 22.24 -3.75 32.85
CA LEU A 574 21.43 -3.70 31.63
C LEU A 574 22.28 -3.68 30.34
N LYS A 575 23.47 -3.07 30.40
CA LYS A 575 24.44 -3.00 29.29
C LYS A 575 24.90 -4.38 28.84
N GLU A 576 25.01 -5.36 29.73
CA GLU A 576 25.43 -6.73 29.39
C GLU A 576 24.37 -7.44 28.54
N TYR A 577 23.10 -7.10 28.78
CA TYR A 577 21.96 -7.67 28.06
C TYR A 577 21.67 -6.92 26.76
N LEU A 578 21.59 -5.59 26.78
CA LEU A 578 21.11 -4.80 25.64
C LEU A 578 22.21 -4.09 24.84
N GLY A 579 23.45 -4.10 25.33
CA GLY A 579 24.58 -3.38 24.74
C GLY A 579 24.66 -1.93 25.20
N VAL A 580 25.40 -1.11 24.46
CA VAL A 580 25.54 0.33 24.72
C VAL A 580 24.18 1.04 24.61
N GLN A 581 23.98 2.09 25.40
CA GLN A 581 22.79 2.95 25.32
C GLN A 581 22.65 3.51 23.90
N ARG A 582 21.41 3.51 23.37
CA ARG A 582 21.12 3.90 21.97
C ARG A 582 20.61 5.33 21.87
N PHE A 583 19.99 5.82 22.92
CA PHE A 583 19.38 7.13 23.00
C PHE A 583 19.88 7.86 24.24
N ASP A 584 20.02 9.17 24.09
CA ASP A 584 20.28 10.08 25.20
C ASP A 584 18.93 10.56 25.76
N TYR A 585 18.82 10.62 27.08
CA TYR A 585 17.62 11.08 27.78
C TYR A 585 17.94 12.38 28.54
N GLY A 586 17.04 13.35 28.52
CA GLY A 586 17.20 14.61 29.27
C GLY A 586 18.11 15.66 28.62
N LYS A 587 18.25 15.68 27.29
CA LYS A 587 18.97 16.75 26.58
C LYS A 587 18.08 17.99 26.39
N ALA A 588 17.58 18.58 27.48
CA ALA A 588 17.51 20.04 27.46
C ALA A 588 18.97 20.51 27.51
N ASP A 589 19.38 21.43 26.63
CA ASP A 589 20.73 21.96 26.72
C ASP A 589 20.92 22.58 28.12
N ASP A 590 22.02 22.24 28.81
CA ASP A 590 22.23 22.69 30.20
C ASP A 590 22.46 24.22 30.31
N SER A 591 22.66 24.90 29.17
CA SER A 591 23.04 26.30 29.09
C SER A 591 22.14 27.08 28.13
N ASN A 592 21.70 28.27 28.54
CA ASN A 592 21.07 29.25 27.65
C ASN A 592 22.01 29.62 26.50
N ARG A 593 21.48 29.69 25.28
CA ARG A 593 22.27 29.95 24.07
C ARG A 593 21.61 31.01 23.19
N ILE A 594 22.44 31.73 22.44
CA ILE A 594 21.99 32.75 21.50
C ILE A 594 21.60 32.06 20.19
N GLY A 595 20.45 32.42 19.64
CA GLY A 595 19.98 31.90 18.36
C GLY A 595 19.52 30.44 18.37
N GLN A 596 19.47 29.78 19.53
CA GLN A 596 19.01 28.39 19.66
C GLN A 596 17.74 28.32 20.53
N VAL A 597 16.68 27.69 20.02
CA VAL A 597 15.37 27.62 20.69
C VAL A 597 14.85 26.19 20.70
N THR A 598 14.30 25.76 21.83
CA THR A 598 13.58 24.47 21.93
C THR A 598 12.13 24.63 21.47
N GLY A 599 11.82 24.09 20.30
CA GLY A 599 10.47 23.93 19.77
C GLY A 599 9.87 22.56 20.07
N LEU A 600 8.54 22.46 20.02
CA LEU A 600 7.83 21.18 20.11
C LEU A 600 7.25 20.78 18.76
N ALA A 601 7.61 19.58 18.30
CA ALA A 601 7.06 19.00 17.08
C ALA A 601 6.10 17.85 17.37
N TRP A 602 5.20 17.65 16.42
CA TRP A 602 4.37 16.45 16.37
C TRP A 602 4.87 15.59 15.22
N THR A 603 5.15 14.32 15.50
CA THR A 603 5.49 13.30 14.50
C THR A 603 4.51 12.14 14.61
N GLU A 604 4.46 11.30 13.58
CA GLU A 604 3.61 10.09 13.58
C GLU A 604 3.94 9.11 14.73
N VAL A 605 5.18 9.15 15.23
CA VAL A 605 5.66 8.30 16.33
C VAL A 605 5.47 8.95 17.71
N GLY A 606 4.90 10.16 17.77
CA GLY A 606 4.64 10.95 18.97
C GLY A 606 5.21 12.37 18.92
N GLY A 607 5.14 13.09 20.03
CA GLY A 607 5.77 14.41 20.12
C GLY A 607 7.29 14.31 20.26
N ASP A 608 8.00 15.32 19.78
CA ASP A 608 9.46 15.42 19.86
C ASP A 608 9.93 16.84 20.19
N LEU A 609 11.14 16.93 20.76
CA LEU A 609 11.83 18.22 20.94
C LEU A 609 12.62 18.54 19.68
N LEU A 610 12.47 19.75 19.16
CA LEU A 610 13.28 20.28 18.06
C LEU A 610 14.13 21.45 18.55
N THR A 611 15.40 21.45 18.20
CA THR A 611 16.28 22.61 18.42
C THR A 611 16.32 23.43 17.15
N ILE A 612 15.73 24.62 17.14
CA ILE A 612 15.79 25.55 16.01
C ILE A 612 16.99 26.46 16.22
N GLU A 613 17.88 26.51 15.24
CA GLU A 613 19.09 27.33 15.26
C GLU A 613 18.97 28.46 14.24
N THR A 614 19.47 29.64 14.58
CA THR A 614 19.47 30.80 13.71
C THR A 614 20.74 31.61 13.88
N GLU A 615 21.46 31.80 12.78
CA GLU A 615 22.71 32.56 12.73
C GLU A 615 22.54 33.81 11.87
N SER A 616 23.10 34.93 12.33
CA SER A 616 23.13 36.20 11.60
C SER A 616 24.55 36.56 11.21
N MET A 617 24.82 36.56 9.91
CA MET A 617 26.14 36.86 9.34
C MET A 617 26.10 38.11 8.45
N VAL A 618 27.24 38.78 8.27
CA VAL A 618 27.34 39.94 7.37
C VAL A 618 27.11 39.49 5.93
N GLY A 619 26.19 40.15 5.22
CA GLY A 619 25.70 39.69 3.93
C GLY A 619 24.90 40.74 3.16
N LYS A 620 23.96 40.28 2.31
CA LYS A 620 23.12 41.10 1.42
C LYS A 620 21.61 40.93 1.68
N GLY A 621 21.22 40.39 2.83
CA GLY A 621 19.81 40.18 3.18
C GLY A 621 19.22 38.84 2.75
N LYS A 622 20.05 37.84 2.41
CA LYS A 622 19.58 36.53 1.99
C LYS A 622 19.08 35.71 3.18
N LEU A 623 17.90 35.11 3.03
CA LEU A 623 17.36 34.12 3.96
C LEU A 623 17.68 32.71 3.43
N THR A 624 18.45 31.96 4.20
CA THR A 624 18.80 30.55 3.91
C THR A 624 18.13 29.66 4.94
N GLN A 625 17.59 28.53 4.50
CA GLN A 625 16.89 27.57 5.35
C GLN A 625 17.38 26.15 5.04
N THR A 626 17.73 25.38 6.08
CA THR A 626 18.22 24.00 5.94
C THR A 626 17.58 23.09 6.98
N GLY A 627 17.43 21.80 6.65
CA GLY A 627 16.79 20.81 7.54
C GLY A 627 15.62 20.03 6.94
N SER A 628 15.52 19.97 5.60
CA SER A 628 14.41 19.29 4.89
C SER A 628 13.03 19.81 5.30
N LEU A 629 12.88 21.14 5.22
CA LEU A 629 11.67 21.87 5.55
C LEU A 629 10.68 21.86 4.37
N GLY A 630 9.43 21.48 4.64
CA GLY A 630 8.33 21.60 3.67
C GLY A 630 7.85 23.04 3.49
N ASP A 631 6.99 23.27 2.49
CA ASP A 631 6.61 24.62 2.04
C ASP A 631 5.93 25.44 3.15
N VAL A 632 5.12 24.82 4.01
CA VAL A 632 4.39 25.52 5.09
C VAL A 632 5.36 26.02 6.18
N MET A 633 6.42 25.26 6.47
CA MET A 633 7.48 25.71 7.36
C MET A 633 8.26 26.89 6.75
N GLN A 634 8.48 26.91 5.44
CA GLN A 634 9.18 28.03 4.78
C GLN A 634 8.36 29.32 4.85
N GLU A 635 7.06 29.24 4.61
CA GLU A 635 6.13 30.37 4.80
C GLU A 635 6.15 30.88 6.24
N SER A 636 6.22 29.98 7.22
CA SER A 636 6.31 30.34 8.64
C SER A 636 7.59 31.13 8.98
N ILE A 637 8.73 30.77 8.37
CA ILE A 637 9.98 31.53 8.52
C ILE A 637 9.82 32.94 7.93
N GLN A 638 9.18 33.08 6.77
CA GLN A 638 8.93 34.38 6.15
C GLN A 638 7.99 35.25 6.99
N ALA A 639 6.94 34.65 7.58
CA ALA A 639 6.04 35.34 8.48
C ALA A 639 6.79 35.83 9.73
N ALA A 640 7.59 34.96 10.36
CA ALA A 640 8.43 35.31 11.50
C ALA A 640 9.41 36.45 11.17
N MET A 641 10.09 36.39 10.01
CA MET A 641 10.96 37.46 9.52
C MET A 641 10.22 38.79 9.40
N THR A 642 9.01 38.78 8.85
CA THR A 642 8.19 39.97 8.69
C THR A 642 7.78 40.56 10.04
N VAL A 643 7.42 39.72 11.00
CA VAL A 643 7.10 40.13 12.38
C VAL A 643 8.31 40.81 13.03
N VAL A 644 9.51 40.22 12.91
CA VAL A 644 10.75 40.80 13.45
C VAL A 644 11.05 42.16 12.80
N ARG A 645 10.96 42.26 11.47
CA ARG A 645 11.15 43.54 10.74
C ARG A 645 10.18 44.62 11.21
N SER A 646 8.90 44.29 11.40
CA SER A 646 7.88 45.24 11.85
C SER A 646 8.09 45.75 13.28
N ARG A 647 8.88 45.03 14.09
CA ARG A 647 9.13 45.32 15.51
C ARG A 647 10.59 45.69 15.81
N ALA A 648 11.41 45.93 14.77
CA ALA A 648 12.85 46.13 14.93
C ALA A 648 13.19 47.25 15.94
N GLU A 649 12.53 48.40 15.84
CA GLU A 649 12.75 49.54 16.75
C GLU A 649 12.44 49.18 18.22
N LYS A 650 11.32 48.50 18.47
CA LYS A 650 10.91 48.12 19.83
C LYS A 650 11.87 47.11 20.47
N LEU A 651 12.43 46.23 19.65
CA LEU A 651 13.33 45.15 20.06
C LEU A 651 14.81 45.56 20.10
N GLY A 652 15.14 46.83 19.78
CA GLY A 652 16.52 47.30 19.71
C GLY A 652 17.34 46.69 18.56
N ILE A 653 16.67 46.24 17.50
CA ILE A 653 17.29 45.67 16.30
C ILE A 653 17.46 46.79 15.28
N ASN A 654 18.64 46.87 14.65
CA ASN A 654 18.90 47.87 13.61
C ASN A 654 17.92 47.67 12.44
N PRO A 655 17.11 48.68 12.03
CA PRO A 655 16.13 48.54 10.97
C PRO A 655 16.69 48.04 9.63
N ASP A 656 17.97 48.29 9.32
CA ASP A 656 18.60 47.90 8.06
C ASP A 656 19.16 46.45 8.03
N PHE A 657 18.92 45.66 9.08
CA PHE A 657 19.49 44.31 9.20
C PHE A 657 19.11 43.41 8.02
N TYR A 658 17.89 43.55 7.49
CA TYR A 658 17.38 42.74 6.39
C TYR A 658 18.04 43.02 5.04
N GLU A 659 18.89 44.06 4.93
CA GLU A 659 19.64 44.40 3.72
C GLU A 659 21.13 44.06 3.86
N LYS A 660 21.66 44.11 5.08
CA LYS A 660 23.11 44.02 5.37
C LYS A 660 23.54 42.71 6.04
N ARG A 661 22.59 41.87 6.45
CA ARG A 661 22.87 40.59 7.12
C ARG A 661 22.15 39.46 6.41
N ASP A 662 22.89 38.40 6.12
CA ASP A 662 22.28 37.13 5.71
C ASP A 662 21.88 36.36 6.96
N ILE A 663 20.74 35.68 6.88
CA ILE A 663 20.14 34.94 7.98
C ILE A 663 20.04 33.49 7.56
N HIS A 664 20.54 32.59 8.41
CA HIS A 664 20.45 31.16 8.19
C HIS A 664 19.66 30.51 9.33
N VAL A 665 18.48 29.97 9.01
CA VAL A 665 17.69 29.16 9.93
C VAL A 665 17.97 27.68 9.66
N HIS A 666 18.44 26.96 10.67
CA HIS A 666 18.69 25.53 10.60
C HIS A 666 17.77 24.78 11.57
N VAL A 667 17.11 23.74 11.06
CA VAL A 667 16.40 22.76 11.88
C VAL A 667 17.13 21.41 11.72
N PRO A 668 17.89 20.94 12.73
CA PRO A 668 18.65 19.69 12.69
C PRO A 668 17.78 18.45 12.41
N GLU A 669 18.41 17.32 12.13
CA GLU A 669 17.79 16.05 11.67
C GLU A 669 17.17 16.11 10.26
N GLY A 670 17.93 16.57 9.27
CA GLY A 670 17.47 16.74 7.88
C GLY A 670 17.06 15.46 7.12
N ALA A 671 17.07 14.28 7.74
CA ALA A 671 16.58 13.05 7.12
C ALA A 671 15.06 12.85 7.31
N THR A 672 14.45 13.50 8.31
CA THR A 672 13.01 13.44 8.57
C THR A 672 12.36 14.72 8.03
N PRO A 673 11.42 14.64 7.07
CA PRO A 673 10.72 15.83 6.58
C PRO A 673 9.92 16.48 7.71
N LYS A 674 10.06 17.79 7.86
CA LYS A 674 9.41 18.58 8.91
C LYS A 674 8.54 19.63 8.23
N ASP A 675 7.23 19.48 8.36
CA ASP A 675 6.27 20.39 7.75
C ASP A 675 5.11 20.70 8.69
N GLY A 676 4.69 21.96 8.73
CA GLY A 676 3.64 22.47 9.60
C GLY A 676 3.96 23.80 10.29
N PRO A 677 2.96 24.67 10.52
CA PRO A 677 3.21 26.07 10.92
C PRO A 677 3.49 26.25 12.42
N SER A 678 3.40 25.17 13.21
CA SER A 678 3.40 25.22 14.68
C SER A 678 4.74 25.59 15.35
N ALA A 679 5.77 25.89 14.55
CA ALA A 679 7.09 26.35 14.99
C ALA A 679 7.31 27.86 14.78
N GLY A 680 6.31 28.60 14.30
CA GLY A 680 6.43 30.03 13.96
C GLY A 680 6.94 30.89 15.11
N ILE A 681 6.42 30.71 16.33
CA ILE A 681 6.88 31.49 17.49
C ILE A 681 8.32 31.13 17.92
N ALA A 682 8.74 29.88 17.71
CA ALA A 682 10.09 29.41 18.03
C ALA A 682 11.12 30.01 17.05
N MET A 683 10.80 29.99 15.75
CA MET A 683 11.61 30.63 14.71
C MET A 683 11.74 32.15 14.94
N CYS A 684 10.63 32.82 15.28
CA CYS A 684 10.64 34.24 15.60
C CYS A 684 11.55 34.54 16.81
N THR A 685 11.49 33.72 17.85
CA THR A 685 12.33 33.88 19.04
C THR A 685 13.81 33.65 18.73
N ALA A 686 14.13 32.64 17.89
CA ALA A 686 15.50 32.37 17.47
C ALA A 686 16.10 33.53 16.66
N LEU A 687 15.31 34.11 15.74
CA LEU A 687 15.68 35.30 14.98
C LEU A 687 15.96 36.50 15.88
N VAL A 688 15.05 36.80 16.81
CA VAL A 688 15.23 37.93 17.75
C VAL A 688 16.47 37.71 18.62
N SER A 689 16.67 36.50 19.13
CA SER A 689 17.85 36.15 19.93
C SER A 689 19.15 36.35 19.14
N SER A 690 19.22 35.86 17.90
CA SER A 690 20.40 35.99 17.03
C SER A 690 20.73 37.46 16.70
N LEU A 691 19.70 38.30 16.50
CA LEU A 691 19.87 39.71 16.14
C LEU A 691 20.17 40.62 17.34
N THR A 692 19.64 40.31 18.52
CA THR A 692 19.83 41.10 19.75
C THR A 692 21.01 40.62 20.60
N GLY A 693 21.48 39.39 20.38
CA GLY A 693 22.46 38.73 21.25
C GLY A 693 21.89 38.30 22.60
N ASN A 694 20.56 38.33 22.78
CA ASN A 694 19.89 37.95 24.02
C ASN A 694 19.70 36.41 24.08
N PRO A 695 20.33 35.68 25.02
CA PRO A 695 20.22 34.22 25.08
C PRO A 695 18.78 33.75 25.34
N VAL A 696 18.39 32.66 24.70
CA VAL A 696 17.11 31.99 24.97
C VAL A 696 17.28 31.01 26.13
N ARG A 697 16.28 30.98 27.01
CA ARG A 697 16.24 30.08 28.15
C ARG A 697 16.11 28.62 27.70
N ALA A 698 17.05 27.79 28.12
CA ALA A 698 17.07 26.39 27.72
C ALA A 698 15.98 25.52 28.39
N ASP A 699 15.43 26.00 29.53
CA ASP A 699 14.35 25.33 30.27
C ASP A 699 12.94 25.64 29.74
N VAL A 700 12.84 26.38 28.63
CA VAL A 700 11.59 26.79 27.99
C VAL A 700 11.44 26.10 26.63
N ALA A 701 10.33 25.39 26.43
CA ALA A 701 9.90 24.94 25.11
C ALA A 701 8.67 25.71 24.65
N MET A 702 8.49 25.85 23.34
CA MET A 702 7.37 26.60 22.79
C MET A 702 6.80 26.00 21.51
N THR A 703 5.51 26.22 21.28
CA THR A 703 4.83 25.85 20.05
C THR A 703 3.66 26.80 19.79
N GLY A 704 3.43 27.14 18.54
CA GLY A 704 2.42 28.10 18.13
C GLY A 704 2.68 28.56 16.70
N GLU A 705 1.60 28.68 15.94
CA GLU A 705 1.63 29.35 14.64
C GLU A 705 1.63 30.87 14.87
N ILE A 706 2.28 31.61 13.98
CA ILE A 706 2.41 33.07 14.09
C ILE A 706 1.84 33.75 12.84
N THR A 707 1.03 34.79 13.05
CA THR A 707 0.54 35.64 11.95
C THR A 707 1.50 36.79 11.68
N LEU A 708 1.36 37.47 10.54
CA LEU A 708 2.12 38.69 10.22
C LEU A 708 1.93 39.82 11.25
N ARG A 709 0.83 39.80 12.01
CA ARG A 709 0.57 40.76 13.09
C ARG A 709 1.25 40.39 14.41
N GLY A 710 1.80 39.18 14.52
CA GLY A 710 2.40 38.65 15.75
C GLY A 710 1.38 38.03 16.72
N GLU A 711 0.18 37.69 16.25
CA GLU A 711 -0.80 36.89 17.01
C GLU A 711 -0.45 35.41 16.93
N VAL A 712 -0.61 34.69 18.04
CA VAL A 712 -0.31 33.26 18.17
C VAL A 712 -1.58 32.44 17.97
N LEU A 713 -1.61 31.61 16.92
CA LEU A 713 -2.77 30.79 16.54
C LEU A 713 -2.72 29.38 17.16
N PRO A 714 -3.89 28.75 17.35
CA PRO A 714 -3.99 27.42 17.92
C PRO A 714 -3.33 26.35 17.07
N ILE A 715 -2.85 25.30 17.73
CA ILE A 715 -2.15 24.17 17.13
C ILE A 715 -2.82 22.83 17.45
N GLY A 716 -2.52 21.81 16.67
CA GLY A 716 -2.89 20.42 16.98
C GLY A 716 -1.83 19.67 17.80
N GLY A 717 -2.23 18.55 18.39
CA GLY A 717 -1.31 17.59 19.02
C GLY A 717 -0.68 18.06 20.33
N LEU A 718 -1.37 18.92 21.10
CA LEU A 718 -0.85 19.51 22.32
C LEU A 718 -0.42 18.45 23.35
N LYS A 719 -1.23 17.41 23.52
CA LYS A 719 -0.94 16.31 24.45
C LYS A 719 0.39 15.64 24.15
N GLU A 720 0.62 15.25 22.90
CA GLU A 720 1.85 14.59 22.48
C GLU A 720 3.07 15.51 22.62
N LYS A 721 2.91 16.80 22.30
CA LYS A 721 3.96 17.83 22.46
C LYS A 721 4.33 18.05 23.94
N LEU A 722 3.36 18.12 24.84
CA LEU A 722 3.63 18.28 26.28
C LEU A 722 4.24 17.03 26.91
N LEU A 723 3.85 15.83 26.45
CA LEU A 723 4.53 14.59 26.83
C LEU A 723 5.99 14.55 26.36
N ALA A 724 6.29 15.13 25.19
CA ALA A 724 7.65 15.27 24.70
C ALA A 724 8.46 16.25 25.57
N ALA A 725 7.88 17.40 25.90
CA ALA A 725 8.49 18.39 26.79
C ALA A 725 8.85 17.78 28.16
N HIS A 726 7.91 17.06 28.76
CA HIS A 726 8.10 16.38 30.04
C HIS A 726 9.22 15.32 29.97
N ARG A 727 9.24 14.46 28.94
CA ARG A 727 10.31 13.48 28.73
C ARG A 727 11.68 14.13 28.46
N GLY A 728 11.67 15.30 27.84
CA GLY A 728 12.88 16.09 27.58
C GLY A 728 13.39 16.84 28.80
N GLY A 729 12.70 16.80 29.94
CA GLY A 729 13.09 17.51 31.16
C GLY A 729 12.83 19.02 31.12
N ILE A 730 12.03 19.50 30.17
CA ILE A 730 11.65 20.92 30.06
C ILE A 730 10.71 21.26 31.22
N LYS A 731 10.89 22.44 31.83
CA LYS A 731 10.06 22.89 32.96
C LYS A 731 8.94 23.83 32.53
N THR A 732 9.22 24.72 31.58
CA THR A 732 8.27 25.75 31.15
C THR A 732 7.85 25.49 29.71
N VAL A 733 6.55 25.50 29.43
CA VAL A 733 6.03 25.34 28.06
C VAL A 733 5.10 26.48 27.70
N LEU A 734 5.38 27.14 26.57
CA LEU A 734 4.55 28.18 25.99
C LEU A 734 3.59 27.57 24.96
N ILE A 735 2.29 27.83 25.12
CA ILE A 735 1.23 27.30 24.25
C ILE A 735 0.30 28.42 23.80
N PRO A 736 -0.40 28.31 22.65
CA PRO A 736 -1.40 29.30 22.26
C PRO A 736 -2.55 29.35 23.27
N LYS A 737 -3.08 30.55 23.52
CA LYS A 737 -4.19 30.79 24.45
C LYS A 737 -5.44 29.95 24.14
N ASP A 738 -5.76 29.80 22.86
CA ASP A 738 -6.93 29.03 22.41
C ASP A 738 -6.80 27.51 22.67
N ASN A 739 -5.59 27.02 22.92
CA ASN A 739 -5.33 25.62 23.28
C ASN A 739 -5.44 25.36 24.80
N GLU A 740 -5.76 26.36 25.63
CA GLU A 740 -5.95 26.17 27.07
C GLU A 740 -7.05 25.14 27.38
N ARG A 741 -8.10 25.09 26.56
CA ARG A 741 -9.18 24.09 26.63
C ARG A 741 -8.69 22.65 26.46
N ASP A 742 -7.61 22.44 25.70
CA ASP A 742 -7.08 21.11 25.42
C ASP A 742 -6.25 20.56 26.61
N LEU A 743 -5.93 21.41 27.59
CA LEU A 743 -5.25 20.98 28.82
C LEU A 743 -6.09 19.99 29.62
N GLU A 744 -7.42 19.99 29.49
CA GLU A 744 -8.29 18.99 30.12
C GLU A 744 -7.95 17.55 29.66
N GLU A 745 -7.34 17.37 28.49
CA GLU A 745 -6.96 16.06 27.97
C GLU A 745 -5.63 15.51 28.52
N ILE A 746 -4.93 16.34 29.31
CA ILE A 746 -3.58 16.03 29.77
C ILE A 746 -3.63 15.43 31.17
N PRO A 747 -2.92 14.32 31.42
CA PRO A 747 -2.80 13.72 32.73
C PRO A 747 -2.29 14.69 33.81
N GLU A 748 -2.85 14.59 35.01
CA GLU A 748 -2.53 15.47 36.15
C GLU A 748 -1.07 15.38 36.61
N ASN A 749 -0.40 14.24 36.43
CA ASN A 749 1.04 14.10 36.71
C ASN A 749 1.87 15.01 35.81
N VAL A 750 1.56 15.08 34.52
CA VAL A 750 2.28 15.93 33.55
C VAL A 750 2.05 17.41 33.82
N LYS A 751 0.81 17.80 34.19
CA LYS A 751 0.48 19.20 34.54
C LYS A 751 1.19 19.69 35.81
N LYS A 752 1.45 18.80 36.77
CA LYS A 752 2.14 19.16 38.01
C LYS A 752 3.63 19.42 37.80
N ASP A 753 4.24 18.71 36.86
CA ASP A 753 5.67 18.81 36.58
C ASP A 753 6.02 19.90 35.55
N LEU A 754 5.05 20.36 34.76
CA LEU A 754 5.22 21.40 33.74
C LEU A 754 4.49 22.70 34.12
N VAL A 755 5.20 23.82 34.00
CA VAL A 755 4.60 25.16 34.04
C VAL A 755 4.14 25.54 32.63
N VAL A 756 2.86 25.36 32.36
CA VAL A 756 2.25 25.72 31.07
C VAL A 756 1.76 27.17 31.10
N LYS A 757 2.23 27.99 30.15
CA LYS A 757 1.81 29.39 29.99
C LYS A 757 1.08 29.60 28.67
N PRO A 758 -0.24 29.87 28.69
CA PRO A 758 -1.00 30.28 27.53
C PRO A 758 -0.60 31.70 27.09
N VAL A 759 -0.32 31.89 25.81
CA VAL A 759 0.10 33.18 25.22
C VAL A 759 -0.75 33.52 24.00
N GLN A 760 -1.01 34.81 23.80
CA GLN A 760 -1.78 35.32 22.65
C GLN A 760 -0.91 36.12 21.68
N TRP A 761 0.13 36.78 22.18
CA TRP A 761 0.99 37.67 21.40
C TRP A 761 2.45 37.24 21.45
N ILE A 762 3.18 37.43 20.36
CA ILE A 762 4.60 37.13 20.27
C ILE A 762 5.43 37.90 21.32
N ASP A 763 4.99 39.09 21.72
CA ASP A 763 5.65 39.90 22.73
C ASP A 763 5.67 39.19 24.11
N GLU A 764 4.61 38.45 24.45
CA GLU A 764 4.53 37.62 25.66
C GLU A 764 5.51 36.44 25.60
N VAL A 765 5.63 35.83 24.41
CA VAL A 765 6.59 34.73 24.16
C VAL A 765 8.01 35.21 24.38
N LEU A 766 8.41 36.32 23.75
CA LEU A 766 9.77 36.87 23.86
C LEU A 766 10.13 37.24 25.31
N THR A 767 9.17 37.80 26.05
CA THR A 767 9.37 38.18 27.47
C THR A 767 9.64 36.98 28.36
N VAL A 768 9.01 35.83 28.09
CA VAL A 768 9.21 34.62 28.90
C VAL A 768 10.42 33.81 28.43
N ALA A 769 10.68 33.77 27.13
CA ALA A 769 11.67 32.91 26.51
C ALA A 769 13.10 33.50 26.55
N LEU A 770 13.25 34.82 26.42
CA LEU A 770 14.55 35.47 26.46
C LEU A 770 15.02 35.67 27.91
N GLN A 771 16.34 35.69 28.12
CA GLN A 771 16.91 35.88 29.45
C GLN A 771 16.72 37.30 29.97
N ASN A 772 16.88 38.30 29.10
CA ASN A 772 16.65 39.71 29.43
C ASN A 772 15.35 40.21 28.77
N ASP A 773 14.74 41.24 29.36
CA ASP A 773 13.58 41.91 28.78
C ASP A 773 13.96 42.49 27.38
N PRO A 774 13.19 42.19 26.33
CA PRO A 774 13.48 42.66 24.98
C PRO A 774 13.15 44.15 24.74
N SER A 775 12.62 44.87 25.74
CA SER A 775 12.43 46.32 25.64
C SER A 775 13.78 47.03 25.47
N GLY A 776 13.94 47.70 24.33
CA GLY A 776 15.18 48.39 23.97
C GLY A 776 15.68 49.33 25.09
N VAL A 777 17.00 49.39 25.26
CA VAL A 777 17.66 50.37 26.12
C VAL A 777 17.18 51.76 25.72
N SER A 778 16.52 52.48 26.64
CA SER A 778 16.19 53.88 26.45
C SER A 778 17.50 54.66 26.36
N VAL A 779 17.89 55.06 25.16
CA VAL A 779 18.93 56.07 24.99
C VAL A 779 18.31 57.40 25.42
N GLU A 780 18.62 57.86 26.62
CA GLU A 780 18.37 59.26 26.99
C GLU A 780 19.08 60.15 25.95
N GLY A 781 18.30 61.06 25.37
CA GLY A 781 18.68 61.86 24.20
C GLY A 781 19.78 62.89 24.43
#